data_AF-A0A2V6BYT8-F1
#
_entry.id   AF-A0A2V6BYT8-F1
#
_cell.length_a   1.000
_cell.length_b   1.000
_cell.length_c   1.000
_cell.angle_alpha   90.00
_cell.angle_beta   90.00
_cell.angle_gamma   90.00
#
_symmetry.space_group_name_H-M   'P 1'
#
loop_
_entity.id
_entity.type
_entity.pdbx_description
1 polymer ?
#
loop_
_entity_poly.entity_id
_entity_poly.type
_entity_poly.pdbx_seq_one_letter_code
_entity_poly.pdbx_strand_id
1 'polypeptide(L)'
;MNHPVSSSSASPKERFEASQNSVRPRPVISTLMIPALVRTVVLSALSFGLTPAVLLAQNASPRPAESKATKSFPSLREYRDFAMNHDGNPPRGRELFFSEKQACSKCHSVDGTSGKVGPDLFAIGDKFPRRELIAAVLEPSASIAVGYGTTIVETKTGDEHLGILKQATADWIELMGADSKIARIATRDIQTQRGSTVSLMPEGLQVGMSLQEFTDLIEYLVTLKQPETSLTSNRGMPTVIPELAKPIEVRPFFSDELRFPHAFVQKPGDVRSGLVWFGQLPGVSNAFLVVHQTGKIWLLEKGATNDSKTLFADVAKDIFNERGPNGLLGLAFHPKFRENRKYYLKHQVFEEGRIVTTVVERKASPDLRSDSGQPSRRLWKVGSVTQDHSGGCIGFGPDGFLYIAMGDTGPQQDPQGHGQDLTTHLGKILRIDVEHTDPGLAYAIPAGNPFRERSDARPEIWACGFREPWRFSFDALTGDLWVGDVGQDRVEEVTIVRRGENHGWNVYEGFEPFSNRYRKEGVAYVPPVFAYRRKYGSSVTGGYVYRGDKRSSFYGVYIFGDYTSRRIFGLTQRNRSLQTVRQIGMSPQNIASFGTDERGEIYLVGYEGMVYKLDFSGATFDEQQAVPSARSTATPGAGTLAGRPTGK
;
A
#
# COMPACT_ATOMS: atom_id res chain seq x y z
N MET A 1 -30.43 68.61 -21.52
CA MET A 1 -29.05 69.07 -21.77
C MET A 1 -28.18 67.86 -22.04
N ASN A 2 -27.60 67.59 -23.22
CA ASN A 2 -28.02 67.78 -24.62
C ASN A 2 -27.07 66.94 -25.53
N HIS A 3 -27.50 66.60 -26.76
CA HIS A 3 -26.69 66.04 -27.87
C HIS A 3 -25.62 67.05 -28.39
N PRO A 4 -24.62 66.73 -29.28
CA PRO A 4 -24.52 65.79 -30.44
C PRO A 4 -23.29 64.81 -30.43
N VAL A 5 -22.98 63.84 -31.33
CA VAL A 5 -22.99 63.65 -32.83
C VAL A 5 -21.86 64.45 -33.54
N SER A 6 -21.05 64.00 -34.53
CA SER A 6 -21.02 62.92 -35.57
C SER A 6 -20.02 61.76 -35.28
N SER A 7 -19.58 60.78 -36.13
CA SER A 7 -19.52 60.46 -37.60
C SER A 7 -18.41 61.20 -38.43
N SER A 8 -17.75 60.68 -39.50
CA SER A 8 -17.91 59.45 -40.34
C SER A 8 -16.64 58.99 -41.12
N SER A 9 -16.62 57.73 -41.62
CA SER A 9 -16.05 57.22 -42.92
C SER A 9 -14.53 57.35 -43.24
N ALA A 10 -13.86 56.51 -44.06
CA ALA A 10 -14.26 55.41 -44.97
C ALA A 10 -13.18 54.29 -45.10
N SER A 11 -13.45 53.23 -45.88
CA SER A 11 -12.49 52.16 -46.27
C SER A 11 -12.29 52.11 -47.79
N PRO A 12 -11.28 51.37 -48.30
CA PRO A 12 -11.53 50.06 -48.94
C PRO A 12 -10.52 48.97 -48.48
N LYS A 13 -10.70 47.63 -48.61
CA LYS A 13 -11.09 46.74 -49.74
C LYS A 13 -10.07 46.79 -50.91
N GLU A 14 -9.62 45.72 -51.56
CA GLU A 14 -9.72 44.24 -51.45
C GLU A 14 -8.33 43.63 -51.82
N ARG A 15 -7.83 42.49 -51.33
CA ARG A 15 -8.22 41.05 -51.40
C ARG A 15 -7.96 40.37 -52.76
N PHE A 16 -7.23 39.23 -52.73
CA PHE A 16 -7.02 38.19 -53.78
C PHE A 16 -6.09 38.60 -54.96
N GLU A 17 -5.36 37.69 -55.65
CA GLU A 17 -5.20 36.22 -55.54
C GLU A 17 -3.74 35.76 -55.77
N ALA A 18 -3.47 34.47 -56.06
CA ALA A 18 -2.15 33.84 -55.97
C ALA A 18 -1.68 33.11 -57.26
N SER A 19 -0.38 32.78 -57.35
CA SER A 19 0.08 31.53 -57.98
C SER A 19 1.51 31.14 -57.51
N GLN A 20 2.00 29.99 -57.97
CA GLN A 20 3.10 29.21 -57.36
C GLN A 20 4.45 29.39 -58.06
N ASN A 21 5.57 29.16 -57.36
CA ASN A 21 6.65 28.29 -57.87
C ASN A 21 7.61 27.80 -56.77
N SER A 22 8.40 26.75 -57.06
CA SER A 22 9.19 26.02 -56.05
C SER A 22 10.64 25.73 -56.46
N VAL A 23 11.61 25.96 -55.54
CA VAL A 23 13.01 25.50 -55.66
C VAL A 23 13.56 25.18 -54.26
N ARG A 24 14.50 24.21 -54.16
CA ARG A 24 15.16 23.78 -52.91
C ARG A 24 16.52 24.50 -52.68
N PRO A 25 16.98 24.68 -51.43
CA PRO A 25 18.39 24.92 -51.11
C PRO A 25 19.18 23.61 -50.87
N ARG A 26 20.52 23.69 -50.95
CA ARG A 26 21.51 22.66 -50.56
C ARG A 26 22.28 23.11 -49.31
N PRO A 27 22.92 22.19 -48.55
CA PRO A 27 23.63 22.54 -47.31
C PRO A 27 24.99 23.23 -47.54
N VAL A 28 25.50 23.88 -46.50
CA VAL A 28 26.81 24.54 -46.42
C VAL A 28 27.69 23.81 -45.39
N ILE A 29 29.01 23.77 -45.63
CA ILE A 29 30.03 23.23 -44.73
C ILE A 29 30.98 24.36 -44.33
N SER A 30 31.38 24.43 -43.06
CA SER A 30 32.59 25.12 -42.61
C SER A 30 33.21 24.41 -41.39
N THR A 31 34.45 24.75 -41.07
CA THR A 31 35.36 23.93 -40.24
C THR A 31 36.23 24.83 -39.33
N LEU A 32 37.12 24.23 -38.53
CA LEU A 32 38.09 24.82 -37.57
C LEU A 32 37.54 25.14 -36.17
N MET A 33 38.32 25.07 -35.08
CA MET A 33 39.58 24.35 -34.74
C MET A 33 39.72 24.33 -33.20
N ILE A 34 40.48 23.39 -32.62
CA ILE A 34 40.90 23.44 -31.20
C ILE A 34 42.42 23.12 -31.13
N PRO A 35 43.25 23.93 -30.44
CA PRO A 35 44.70 23.72 -30.34
C PRO A 35 45.10 22.70 -29.25
N ALA A 36 46.36 22.25 -29.27
CA ALA A 36 46.89 21.23 -28.37
C ALA A 36 48.36 21.47 -27.97
N LEU A 37 48.78 20.94 -26.82
CA LEU A 37 50.12 20.44 -26.46
C LEU A 37 49.97 19.63 -25.13
N VAL A 38 50.51 18.43 -24.83
CA VAL A 38 51.78 17.73 -25.18
C VAL A 38 52.95 18.32 -24.33
N ARG A 39 53.78 17.58 -23.56
CA ARG A 39 54.13 16.13 -23.48
C ARG A 39 54.76 15.79 -22.11
N THR A 40 54.94 14.49 -21.77
CA THR A 40 56.24 13.83 -21.37
C THR A 40 56.00 12.32 -21.17
N VAL A 41 57.06 11.49 -21.24
CA VAL A 41 57.03 10.02 -21.38
C VAL A 41 58.22 9.40 -20.60
N VAL A 42 58.07 8.19 -20.02
CA VAL A 42 59.09 7.11 -20.03
C VAL A 42 58.54 5.78 -19.45
N LEU A 43 59.14 4.69 -19.91
CA LEU A 43 58.93 3.25 -19.64
C LEU A 43 58.52 2.90 -18.18
N SER A 44 57.67 1.89 -17.94
CA SER A 44 57.98 0.49 -18.28
C SER A 44 56.75 -0.43 -18.33
N ALA A 45 56.88 -1.58 -18.98
CA ALA A 45 55.83 -2.59 -19.11
C ALA A 45 56.44 -4.00 -19.18
N LEU A 46 55.79 -5.00 -18.57
CA LEU A 46 55.79 -6.42 -18.97
C LEU A 46 54.92 -7.26 -18.01
N SER A 47 53.80 -7.79 -18.50
CA SER A 47 53.19 -9.11 -18.14
C SER A 47 51.76 -9.24 -18.68
N PHE A 48 51.60 -9.94 -19.81
CA PHE A 48 50.34 -10.40 -20.42
C PHE A 48 49.28 -9.31 -20.80
N GLY A 49 48.63 -9.36 -21.97
CA GLY A 49 48.75 -10.34 -23.05
C GLY A 49 47.59 -10.34 -24.05
N LEU A 50 47.10 -9.19 -24.51
CA LEU A 50 46.02 -9.09 -25.51
C LEU A 50 46.30 -8.00 -26.56
N THR A 51 46.03 -8.31 -27.83
CA THR A 51 46.09 -7.37 -28.95
C THR A 51 44.69 -6.87 -29.35
N PRO A 52 44.52 -5.58 -29.69
CA PRO A 52 43.21 -5.01 -30.03
C PRO A 52 42.90 -5.12 -31.53
N ALA A 53 41.73 -5.67 -31.87
CA ALA A 53 41.18 -5.65 -33.24
C ALA A 53 39.64 -5.71 -33.23
N VAL A 54 38.98 -4.59 -32.94
CA VAL A 54 37.52 -4.44 -33.05
C VAL A 54 37.19 -3.20 -33.88
N LEU A 55 36.98 -3.38 -35.19
CA LEU A 55 35.98 -2.68 -36.02
C LEU A 55 35.95 -3.23 -37.46
N LEU A 56 34.90 -2.88 -38.21
CA LEU A 56 34.72 -3.09 -39.67
C LEU A 56 34.55 -4.54 -40.17
N ALA A 57 33.36 -5.12 -39.93
CA ALA A 57 32.69 -6.03 -40.88
C ALA A 57 31.17 -6.08 -40.60
N GLN A 58 30.39 -5.23 -41.26
CA GLN A 58 28.94 -5.41 -41.42
C GLN A 58 28.66 -6.01 -42.80
N ASN A 59 27.48 -6.61 -42.97
CA ASN A 59 26.93 -7.14 -44.22
C ASN A 59 27.61 -8.40 -44.81
N ALA A 60 27.38 -9.55 -44.17
CA ALA A 60 27.32 -10.84 -44.86
C ALA A 60 26.19 -11.69 -44.25
N SER A 61 25.14 -11.97 -45.01
CA SER A 61 24.02 -12.82 -44.56
C SER A 61 24.43 -14.29 -44.59
N PRO A 62 24.37 -15.04 -43.47
CA PRO A 62 24.57 -16.48 -43.50
C PRO A 62 23.46 -17.18 -44.29
N ARG A 63 23.82 -18.15 -45.14
CA ARG A 63 22.85 -19.16 -45.58
C ARG A 63 22.45 -20.02 -44.38
N PRO A 64 21.22 -20.54 -44.30
CA PRO A 64 20.80 -21.37 -43.18
C PRO A 64 21.61 -22.67 -43.14
N ALA A 65 22.41 -22.84 -42.10
CA ALA A 65 22.84 -24.16 -41.68
C ALA A 65 21.63 -24.88 -41.05
N GLU A 66 21.48 -26.17 -41.33
CA GLU A 66 20.34 -26.97 -40.85
C GLU A 66 20.30 -26.97 -39.32
N SER A 67 19.24 -26.39 -38.74
CA SER A 67 19.07 -26.35 -37.30
C SER A 67 18.71 -27.75 -36.78
N LYS A 68 19.65 -28.37 -36.07
CA LYS A 68 19.31 -29.45 -35.12
C LYS A 68 18.23 -28.89 -34.20
N ALA A 69 17.05 -29.51 -34.20
CA ALA A 69 15.88 -28.98 -33.51
C ALA A 69 16.15 -28.78 -32.01
N THR A 70 16.36 -27.53 -31.61
CA THR A 70 16.28 -27.13 -30.21
C THR A 70 14.87 -27.43 -29.74
N LYS A 71 14.73 -28.17 -28.64
CA LYS A 71 13.41 -28.37 -28.02
C LYS A 71 12.86 -27.01 -27.61
N SER A 72 11.86 -26.52 -28.34
CA SER A 72 11.15 -25.32 -27.93
C SER A 72 10.46 -25.61 -26.60
N PHE A 73 10.83 -24.88 -25.56
CA PHE A 73 10.03 -24.84 -24.34
C PHE A 73 8.71 -24.12 -24.62
N PRO A 74 7.61 -24.45 -23.92
CA PRO A 74 6.39 -23.66 -23.99
C PRO A 74 6.66 -22.22 -23.55
N SER A 75 6.00 -21.26 -24.17
CA SER A 75 6.05 -19.85 -23.78
C SER A 75 5.35 -19.60 -22.44
N LEU A 76 5.65 -18.47 -21.79
CA LEU A 76 4.93 -18.00 -20.60
C LEU A 76 3.41 -17.93 -20.83
N ARG A 77 2.99 -17.64 -22.08
CA ARG A 77 1.58 -17.66 -22.46
C ARG A 77 1.01 -19.07 -22.44
N GLU A 78 1.69 -20.07 -23.00
CA GLU A 78 1.21 -21.46 -22.97
C GLU A 78 1.10 -22.00 -21.55
N TYR A 79 2.06 -21.70 -20.67
CA TYR A 79 1.95 -22.04 -19.23
C TYR A 79 0.74 -21.39 -18.57
N ARG A 80 0.54 -20.08 -18.81
CA ARG A 80 -0.59 -19.32 -18.24
C ARG A 80 -1.94 -19.81 -18.77
N ASP A 81 -2.06 -19.95 -20.08
CA ASP A 81 -3.29 -20.33 -20.77
C ASP A 81 -3.63 -21.82 -20.48
N PHE A 82 -2.65 -22.71 -20.32
CA PHE A 82 -2.90 -24.09 -19.92
C PHE A 82 -3.32 -24.18 -18.44
N ALA A 83 -2.55 -23.62 -17.51
CA ALA A 83 -2.82 -23.74 -16.07
C ALA A 83 -4.09 -23.01 -15.61
N MET A 84 -4.57 -22.02 -16.37
CA MET A 84 -5.87 -21.38 -16.13
C MET A 84 -7.08 -22.24 -16.55
N ASN A 85 -6.90 -23.23 -17.43
CA ASN A 85 -7.98 -24.00 -18.07
C ASN A 85 -7.92 -25.52 -17.81
N HIS A 86 -6.96 -26.00 -17.02
CA HIS A 86 -6.79 -27.41 -16.66
C HIS A 86 -6.61 -27.57 -15.15
N ASP A 87 -7.13 -28.68 -14.62
CA ASP A 87 -6.92 -29.11 -13.24
C ASP A 87 -5.49 -29.66 -13.04
N GLY A 88 -4.93 -29.46 -11.85
CA GLY A 88 -3.67 -30.06 -11.44
C GLY A 88 -3.83 -31.20 -10.44
N ASN A 89 -2.72 -31.86 -10.13
CA ASN A 89 -2.62 -32.90 -9.11
C ASN A 89 -1.87 -32.36 -7.87
N PRO A 90 -2.55 -32.01 -6.75
CA PRO A 90 -1.89 -31.42 -5.59
C PRO A 90 -0.77 -32.29 -4.97
N PRO A 91 -0.87 -33.63 -4.90
CA PRO A 91 0.25 -34.48 -4.48
C PRO A 91 1.51 -34.29 -5.33
N ARG A 92 1.42 -34.32 -6.66
CA ARG A 92 2.57 -34.07 -7.55
C ARG A 92 3.07 -32.63 -7.46
N GLY A 93 2.16 -31.66 -7.32
CA GLY A 93 2.53 -30.26 -7.09
C GLY A 93 3.34 -30.06 -5.81
N ARG A 94 2.99 -30.80 -4.76
CA ARG A 94 3.75 -30.85 -3.50
C ARG A 94 5.12 -31.49 -3.71
N GLU A 95 5.21 -32.60 -4.43
CA GLU A 95 6.49 -33.26 -4.76
C GLU A 95 7.42 -32.31 -5.54
N LEU A 96 6.88 -31.58 -6.51
CA LEU A 96 7.62 -30.54 -7.25
C LEU A 96 8.09 -29.40 -6.34
N PHE A 97 7.21 -28.85 -5.50
CA PHE A 97 7.54 -27.77 -4.56
C PHE A 97 8.68 -28.13 -3.59
N PHE A 98 8.72 -29.38 -3.12
CA PHE A 98 9.76 -29.89 -2.22
C PHE A 98 10.97 -30.50 -2.94
N SER A 99 10.98 -30.57 -4.27
CA SER A 99 12.08 -31.16 -5.04
C SER A 99 13.36 -30.31 -5.02
N GLU A 100 14.50 -30.97 -5.17
CA GLU A 100 15.80 -30.30 -5.33
C GLU A 100 15.92 -29.48 -6.64
N LYS A 101 15.12 -29.82 -7.66
CA LYS A 101 15.15 -29.22 -9.00
C LYS A 101 14.40 -27.88 -9.06
N GLN A 102 13.16 -27.83 -8.55
CA GLN A 102 12.37 -26.59 -8.49
C GLN A 102 12.65 -25.79 -7.21
N ALA A 103 13.08 -26.45 -6.13
CA ALA A 103 13.68 -25.84 -4.94
C ALA A 103 12.84 -24.77 -4.20
N CYS A 104 11.53 -24.67 -4.47
CA CYS A 104 10.65 -23.67 -3.86
C CYS A 104 10.70 -23.70 -2.33
N SER A 105 10.78 -24.91 -1.75
CA SER A 105 10.95 -25.19 -0.32
C SER A 105 12.22 -24.60 0.32
N LYS A 106 13.25 -24.24 -0.45
CA LYS A 106 14.47 -23.58 0.05
C LYS A 106 14.20 -22.12 0.40
N CYS A 107 13.41 -21.42 -0.40
CA CYS A 107 13.06 -20.01 -0.18
C CYS A 107 11.75 -19.82 0.62
N HIS A 108 10.83 -20.79 0.60
CA HIS A 108 9.47 -20.65 1.16
C HIS A 108 9.14 -21.71 2.21
N SER A 109 8.31 -21.33 3.18
CA SER A 109 7.62 -22.25 4.10
C SER A 109 6.18 -22.47 3.66
N VAL A 110 5.50 -23.46 4.27
CA VAL A 110 4.08 -23.80 4.01
C VAL A 110 3.34 -24.19 5.30
N ASP A 111 3.91 -23.90 6.46
CA ASP A 111 3.56 -24.47 7.76
C ASP A 111 3.29 -23.41 8.84
N GLY A 112 3.30 -22.13 8.48
CA GLY A 112 3.17 -21.00 9.41
C GLY A 112 4.50 -20.51 9.96
N THR A 113 5.64 -21.14 9.61
CA THR A 113 6.97 -20.65 10.01
C THR A 113 7.48 -19.59 9.03
N SER A 114 7.66 -18.35 9.48
CA SER A 114 8.28 -17.29 8.68
C SER A 114 9.72 -17.00 9.16
N GLY A 115 10.61 -16.67 8.22
CA GLY A 115 12.04 -16.42 8.49
C GLY A 115 12.99 -16.73 7.32
N LYS A 116 12.55 -17.51 6.32
CA LYS A 116 13.31 -17.78 5.08
C LYS A 116 13.42 -16.53 4.18
N VAL A 117 14.09 -16.68 3.04
CA VAL A 117 14.27 -15.61 2.04
C VAL A 117 12.92 -15.02 1.63
N GLY A 118 12.00 -15.87 1.15
CA GLY A 118 10.66 -15.49 0.71
C GLY A 118 9.56 -15.67 1.77
N PRO A 119 8.31 -15.30 1.46
CA PRO A 119 7.17 -15.45 2.34
C PRO A 119 6.84 -16.91 2.68
N ASP A 120 6.26 -17.12 3.86
CA ASP A 120 5.51 -18.34 4.17
C ASP A 120 4.23 -18.39 3.33
N LEU A 121 3.90 -19.57 2.83
CA LEU A 121 2.82 -19.81 1.88
C LEU A 121 1.66 -20.62 2.47
N PHE A 122 1.66 -20.89 3.78
CA PHE A 122 0.63 -21.63 4.53
C PHE A 122 -0.83 -21.24 4.18
N ALA A 123 -1.05 -19.96 3.90
CA ALA A 123 -2.35 -19.38 3.57
C ALA A 123 -2.44 -18.82 2.13
N ILE A 124 -1.53 -19.19 1.21
CA ILE A 124 -1.40 -18.49 -0.08
C ILE A 124 -2.61 -18.70 -1.00
N GLY A 125 -3.26 -19.87 -0.94
CA GLY A 125 -4.49 -20.20 -1.66
C GLY A 125 -5.76 -19.60 -1.05
N ASP A 126 -5.67 -18.98 0.12
CA ASP A 126 -6.69 -18.06 0.65
C ASP A 126 -6.36 -16.60 0.28
N LYS A 127 -5.08 -16.21 0.35
CA LYS A 127 -4.61 -14.83 0.08
C LYS A 127 -4.79 -14.43 -1.40
N PHE A 128 -4.59 -15.33 -2.37
CA PHE A 128 -4.59 -15.01 -3.80
C PHE A 128 -5.36 -16.03 -4.67
N PRO A 129 -6.07 -15.59 -5.73
CA PRO A 129 -6.69 -16.48 -6.70
C PRO A 129 -5.66 -17.15 -7.62
N ARG A 130 -6.01 -18.32 -8.20
CA ARG A 130 -5.17 -19.12 -9.12
C ARG A 130 -4.39 -18.29 -10.16
N ARG A 131 -5.05 -17.31 -10.79
CA ARG A 131 -4.45 -16.39 -11.77
C ARG A 131 -3.24 -15.63 -11.22
N GLU A 132 -3.32 -15.15 -9.99
CA GLU A 132 -2.24 -14.36 -9.36
C GLU A 132 -1.13 -15.26 -8.83
N LEU A 133 -1.45 -16.48 -8.40
CA LEU A 133 -0.43 -17.52 -8.13
C LEU A 133 0.35 -17.87 -9.42
N ILE A 134 -0.34 -18.04 -10.54
CA ILE A 134 0.28 -18.28 -11.86
C ILE A 134 1.20 -17.11 -12.25
N ALA A 135 0.72 -15.87 -12.13
CA ALA A 135 1.51 -14.68 -12.45
C ALA A 135 2.75 -14.55 -11.54
N ALA A 136 2.60 -14.77 -10.22
CA ALA A 136 3.70 -14.66 -9.26
C ALA A 136 4.82 -15.70 -9.48
N VAL A 137 4.51 -16.89 -10.03
CA VAL A 137 5.53 -17.91 -10.34
C VAL A 137 6.16 -17.71 -11.73
N LEU A 138 5.41 -17.18 -12.70
CA LEU A 138 5.91 -16.94 -14.06
C LEU A 138 6.68 -15.62 -14.22
N GLU A 139 6.30 -14.60 -13.45
CA GLU A 139 6.76 -13.20 -13.57
C GLU A 139 7.03 -12.57 -12.17
N PRO A 140 7.88 -13.17 -11.31
CA PRO A 140 8.05 -12.76 -9.91
C PRO A 140 8.49 -11.31 -9.68
N SER A 141 9.16 -10.66 -10.65
CA SER A 141 9.50 -9.23 -10.55
C SER A 141 8.36 -8.27 -10.98
N ALA A 142 7.23 -8.78 -11.49
CA ALA A 142 6.09 -7.93 -11.88
C ALA A 142 5.25 -7.45 -10.68
N SER A 143 5.28 -8.17 -9.55
CA SER A 143 4.62 -7.77 -8.30
C SER A 143 5.29 -8.45 -7.10
N ILE A 144 6.32 -7.81 -6.53
CA ILE A 144 7.02 -8.31 -5.35
C ILE A 144 6.14 -8.17 -4.10
N ALA A 145 6.07 -9.20 -3.26
CA ALA A 145 5.30 -9.18 -2.02
C ALA A 145 5.84 -8.12 -1.02
N VAL A 146 4.92 -7.44 -0.33
CA VAL A 146 5.21 -6.42 0.70
C VAL A 146 6.16 -7.00 1.77
N GLY A 147 7.19 -6.26 2.15
CA GLY A 147 8.23 -6.70 3.10
C GLY A 147 9.20 -7.76 2.55
N TYR A 148 9.08 -8.14 1.28
CA TYR A 148 10.02 -8.99 0.53
C TYR A 148 10.65 -8.25 -0.66
N GLY A 149 10.59 -6.91 -0.65
CA GLY A 149 11.33 -6.06 -1.58
C GLY A 149 12.84 -6.25 -1.43
N THR A 150 13.51 -6.61 -2.52
CA THR A 150 14.96 -6.76 -2.56
C THR A 150 15.64 -5.42 -2.25
N THR A 151 16.55 -5.41 -1.27
CA THR A 151 17.37 -4.25 -0.91
C THR A 151 18.78 -4.42 -1.47
N ILE A 152 19.31 -3.36 -2.07
CA ILE A 152 20.69 -3.21 -2.53
C ILE A 152 21.39 -2.24 -1.58
N VAL A 153 22.55 -2.63 -1.07
CA VAL A 153 23.40 -1.79 -0.21
C VAL A 153 24.81 -1.74 -0.78
N GLU A 154 25.27 -0.53 -1.05
CA GLU A 154 26.61 -0.21 -1.51
C GLU A 154 27.41 0.30 -0.31
N THR A 155 28.57 -0.29 -0.04
CA THR A 155 29.46 0.14 1.06
C THR A 155 30.43 1.23 0.61
N LYS A 156 31.02 1.94 1.57
CA LYS A 156 32.11 2.92 1.33
C LYS A 156 33.41 2.29 0.82
N THR A 157 33.53 0.96 0.84
CA THR A 157 34.62 0.20 0.21
C THR A 157 34.31 -0.20 -1.24
N GLY A 158 33.08 0.01 -1.72
CA GLY A 158 32.64 -0.33 -3.07
C GLY A 158 32.03 -1.73 -3.21
N ASP A 159 31.79 -2.44 -2.10
CA ASP A 159 31.12 -3.73 -2.08
C ASP A 159 29.60 -3.54 -2.23
N GLU A 160 28.96 -4.29 -3.12
CA GLU A 160 27.50 -4.29 -3.26
C GLU A 160 26.89 -5.58 -2.68
N HIS A 161 25.96 -5.42 -1.74
CA HIS A 161 25.20 -6.48 -1.11
C HIS A 161 23.74 -6.45 -1.54
N LEU A 162 23.21 -7.62 -1.94
CA LEU A 162 21.84 -7.80 -2.39
C LEU A 162 21.10 -8.78 -1.46
N GLY A 163 19.96 -8.39 -0.91
CA GLY A 163 19.16 -9.29 -0.06
C GLY A 163 17.84 -8.71 0.44
N ILE A 164 17.01 -9.52 1.09
CA ILE A 164 15.85 -9.02 1.84
C ILE A 164 16.35 -8.47 3.18
N LEU A 165 15.99 -7.21 3.50
CA LEU A 165 16.30 -6.63 4.81
C LEU A 165 15.53 -7.39 5.90
N LYS A 166 16.24 -8.08 6.79
CA LYS A 166 15.66 -8.88 7.89
C LYS A 166 15.70 -8.15 9.23
N GLN A 167 16.69 -7.30 9.47
CA GLN A 167 16.77 -6.43 10.65
C GLN A 167 17.48 -5.12 10.31
N ALA A 168 17.12 -4.03 10.97
CA ALA A 168 17.87 -2.78 10.95
C ALA A 168 18.01 -2.20 12.35
N THR A 169 19.12 -1.54 12.62
CA THR A 169 19.44 -0.85 13.88
C THR A 169 20.20 0.44 13.59
N ALA A 170 20.46 1.26 14.62
CA ALA A 170 21.34 2.43 14.47
C ALA A 170 22.75 2.05 14.00
N ASP A 171 23.28 0.90 14.45
CA ASP A 171 24.67 0.51 14.25
C ASP A 171 24.90 -0.43 13.05
N TRP A 172 23.91 -1.25 12.69
CA TRP A 172 23.99 -2.23 11.60
C TRP A 172 22.63 -2.65 11.01
N ILE A 173 22.67 -3.22 9.82
CA ILE A 173 21.56 -3.88 9.12
C ILE A 173 21.91 -5.34 8.78
N GLU A 174 20.90 -6.18 8.55
CA GLU A 174 21.05 -7.56 8.07
C GLU A 174 20.27 -7.78 6.77
N LEU A 175 20.98 -8.12 5.70
CA LEU A 175 20.40 -8.57 4.43
C LEU A 175 20.50 -10.09 4.32
N MET A 176 19.40 -10.76 3.98
CA MET A 176 19.40 -12.18 3.62
C MET A 176 19.48 -12.33 2.09
N GLY A 177 20.57 -12.92 1.60
CA GLY A 177 20.76 -13.23 0.19
C GLY A 177 19.89 -14.39 -0.31
N ALA A 178 19.81 -14.59 -1.63
CA ALA A 178 19.06 -15.69 -2.23
C ALA A 178 19.60 -17.08 -1.87
N ASP A 179 20.86 -17.18 -1.45
CA ASP A 179 21.48 -18.39 -0.89
C ASP A 179 21.20 -18.58 0.61
N SER A 180 20.28 -17.80 1.18
CA SER A 180 19.91 -17.75 2.60
C SER A 180 21.02 -17.31 3.56
N LYS A 181 22.18 -16.84 3.07
CA LYS A 181 23.21 -16.27 3.96
C LYS A 181 22.81 -14.88 4.44
N ILE A 182 23.20 -14.55 5.67
CA ILE A 182 23.06 -13.21 6.24
C ILE A 182 24.35 -12.41 6.02
N ALA A 183 24.24 -11.27 5.34
CA ALA A 183 25.25 -10.22 5.36
C ALA A 183 24.85 -9.19 6.42
N ARG A 184 25.62 -9.06 7.50
CA ARG A 184 25.49 -7.96 8.47
C ARG A 184 26.43 -6.84 8.09
N ILE A 185 25.88 -5.65 7.84
CA ILE A 185 26.60 -4.47 7.35
C ILE A 185 26.45 -3.37 8.39
N ALA A 186 27.55 -2.75 8.84
CA ALA A 186 27.46 -1.66 9.80
C ALA A 186 26.94 -0.38 9.13
N THR A 187 25.99 0.31 9.74
CA THR A 187 25.30 1.49 9.18
C THR A 187 26.27 2.62 8.85
N ARG A 188 27.35 2.76 9.63
CA ARG A 188 28.44 3.71 9.38
C ARG A 188 29.25 3.42 8.11
N ASP A 189 29.23 2.18 7.61
CA ASP A 189 30.03 1.71 6.48
C ASP A 189 29.20 1.66 5.17
N ILE A 190 27.90 1.92 5.24
CA ILE A 190 26.98 2.10 4.10
C ILE A 190 27.27 3.43 3.39
N GLN A 191 27.29 3.39 2.05
CA GLN A 191 27.34 4.54 1.14
C GLN A 191 25.95 4.82 0.53
N THR A 192 25.29 3.80 -0.04
CA THR A 192 23.89 3.91 -0.51
C THR A 192 23.05 2.71 -0.07
N GLN A 193 21.76 2.94 0.21
CA GLN A 193 20.75 1.90 0.40
C GLN A 193 19.56 2.19 -0.52
N ARG A 194 19.20 1.24 -1.37
CA ARG A 194 18.13 1.38 -2.37
C ARG A 194 17.34 0.08 -2.52
N GLY A 195 16.05 0.17 -2.80
CA GLY A 195 15.25 -1.01 -3.16
C GLY A 195 15.38 -1.29 -4.66
N SER A 196 15.37 -2.57 -5.03
CA SER A 196 15.35 -3.02 -6.43
C SER A 196 13.92 -3.22 -6.92
N THR A 197 13.73 -3.11 -8.23
CA THR A 197 12.53 -3.57 -8.95
C THR A 197 12.56 -5.07 -9.28
N VAL A 198 13.69 -5.74 -9.06
CA VAL A 198 13.89 -7.17 -9.35
C VAL A 198 13.75 -8.01 -8.08
N SER A 199 13.02 -9.11 -8.16
CA SER A 199 12.80 -10.05 -7.06
C SER A 199 14.04 -10.92 -6.78
N LEU A 200 14.20 -11.41 -5.54
CA LEU A 200 15.12 -12.53 -5.25
C LEU A 200 14.54 -13.89 -5.65
N MET A 201 13.23 -13.97 -5.90
CA MET A 201 12.61 -15.14 -6.50
C MET A 201 13.00 -15.19 -7.98
N PRO A 202 13.70 -16.23 -8.46
CA PRO A 202 14.26 -16.24 -9.81
C PRO A 202 13.18 -16.18 -10.91
N GLU A 203 13.45 -15.44 -11.97
CA GLU A 203 12.68 -15.51 -13.22
C GLU A 203 12.86 -16.89 -13.88
N GLY A 204 11.82 -17.41 -14.52
CA GLY A 204 11.91 -18.65 -15.33
C GLY A 204 11.79 -19.97 -14.56
N LEU A 205 11.23 -19.98 -13.34
CA LEU A 205 11.05 -21.19 -12.51
C LEU A 205 10.25 -22.32 -13.18
N GLN A 206 9.45 -22.01 -14.21
CA GLN A 206 8.73 -22.99 -15.02
C GLN A 206 9.62 -23.76 -16.03
N VAL A 207 10.85 -23.31 -16.29
CA VAL A 207 11.74 -23.92 -17.29
C VAL A 207 12.11 -25.34 -16.87
N GLY A 208 11.83 -26.30 -17.76
CA GLY A 208 12.09 -27.73 -17.49
C GLY A 208 10.98 -28.44 -16.69
N MET A 209 9.86 -27.78 -16.40
CA MET A 209 8.58 -28.46 -16.19
C MET A 209 7.86 -28.69 -17.53
N SER A 210 6.88 -29.57 -17.54
CA SER A 210 5.79 -29.60 -18.52
C SER A 210 4.66 -28.65 -18.12
N LEU A 211 3.73 -28.38 -19.05
CA LEU A 211 2.51 -27.62 -18.77
C LEU A 211 1.69 -28.23 -17.61
N GLN A 212 1.64 -29.57 -17.53
CA GLN A 212 0.95 -30.27 -16.45
C GLN A 212 1.71 -30.17 -15.12
N GLU A 213 3.03 -30.36 -15.09
CA GLU A 213 3.81 -30.21 -13.83
C GLU A 213 3.69 -28.79 -13.24
N PHE A 214 3.73 -27.75 -14.09
CA PHE A 214 3.46 -26.38 -13.64
C PHE A 214 2.03 -26.22 -13.09
N THR A 215 1.04 -26.84 -13.74
CA THR A 215 -0.37 -26.81 -13.27
C THR A 215 -0.56 -27.58 -11.96
N ASP A 216 0.10 -28.73 -11.81
CA ASP A 216 0.14 -29.54 -10.59
C ASP A 216 0.72 -28.70 -9.42
N LEU A 217 1.84 -27.98 -9.65
CA LEU A 217 2.44 -27.07 -8.67
C LEU A 217 1.50 -25.93 -8.26
N ILE A 218 0.83 -25.29 -9.23
CA ILE A 218 -0.15 -24.23 -8.97
C ILE A 218 -1.35 -24.77 -8.19
N GLU A 219 -1.83 -25.98 -8.48
CA GLU A 219 -2.91 -26.62 -7.74
C GLU A 219 -2.53 -26.87 -6.27
N TYR A 220 -1.31 -27.33 -6.01
CA TYR A 220 -0.81 -27.47 -4.66
C TYR A 220 -0.84 -26.12 -3.90
N LEU A 221 -0.39 -25.03 -4.51
CA LEU A 221 -0.46 -23.70 -3.90
C LEU A 221 -1.92 -23.24 -3.65
N VAL A 222 -2.86 -23.58 -4.53
CA VAL A 222 -4.31 -23.33 -4.32
C VAL A 222 -4.86 -24.12 -3.12
N THR A 223 -4.30 -25.29 -2.78
CA THR A 223 -4.72 -26.05 -1.59
C THR A 223 -4.18 -25.52 -0.25
N LEU A 224 -3.20 -24.61 -0.25
CA LEU A 224 -2.62 -24.04 0.97
C LEU A 224 -3.52 -22.95 1.58
N LYS A 225 -4.38 -23.38 2.51
CA LYS A 225 -5.44 -22.57 3.14
C LYS A 225 -5.43 -22.70 4.66
N GLN A 226 -5.89 -21.67 5.36
CA GLN A 226 -5.92 -21.61 6.81
C GLN A 226 -6.97 -22.59 7.39
N PRO A 227 -6.55 -23.66 8.10
CA PRO A 227 -7.47 -24.69 8.62
C PRO A 227 -8.62 -24.08 9.41
N GLU A 228 -9.87 -24.43 9.14
CA GLU A 228 -11.04 -23.72 9.72
C GLU A 228 -11.14 -23.79 11.25
N THR A 229 -10.38 -24.70 11.88
CA THR A 229 -10.27 -24.87 13.34
C THR A 229 -9.26 -23.93 14.02
N SER A 230 -8.40 -23.23 13.28
CA SER A 230 -7.44 -22.27 13.87
C SER A 230 -8.00 -20.84 13.85
N LEU A 231 -7.59 -20.00 14.79
CA LEU A 231 -7.90 -18.55 14.80
C LEU A 231 -9.43 -18.29 14.80
N THR A 232 -10.09 -18.54 15.94
CA THR A 232 -11.53 -18.25 16.10
C THR A 232 -11.77 -17.58 17.45
N SER A 233 -12.55 -16.50 17.48
CA SER A 233 -12.79 -15.74 18.72
C SER A 233 -14.23 -15.24 18.81
N ASN A 234 -14.93 -15.70 19.85
CA ASN A 234 -16.27 -15.26 20.22
C ASN A 234 -16.34 -13.77 20.66
N ARG A 235 -15.23 -13.04 20.58
CA ARG A 235 -15.12 -11.60 20.90
C ARG A 235 -15.19 -10.70 19.64
N GLY A 236 -15.01 -11.26 18.45
CA GLY A 236 -15.02 -10.48 17.20
C GLY A 236 -14.38 -11.13 15.96
N MET A 237 -14.16 -12.45 15.95
CA MET A 237 -13.60 -13.18 14.79
C MET A 237 -14.43 -14.43 14.49
N PRO A 238 -15.55 -14.29 13.75
CA PRO A 238 -16.43 -15.41 13.39
C PRO A 238 -15.83 -16.28 12.28
N THR A 239 -16.15 -17.56 12.28
CA THR A 239 -15.76 -18.52 11.22
C THR A 239 -16.45 -18.25 9.88
N VAL A 240 -17.63 -17.62 9.93
CA VAL A 240 -18.47 -17.25 8.79
C VAL A 240 -18.89 -15.79 8.89
N ILE A 241 -18.63 -15.01 7.84
CA ILE A 241 -19.26 -13.70 7.61
C ILE A 241 -20.44 -13.93 6.66
N PRO A 242 -21.70 -13.68 7.06
CA PRO A 242 -22.84 -13.80 6.16
C PRO A 242 -22.85 -12.68 5.10
N GLU A 243 -23.27 -12.99 3.89
CA GLU A 243 -23.55 -12.00 2.85
C GLU A 243 -24.99 -11.47 3.00
N LEU A 244 -25.25 -10.20 2.67
CA LEU A 244 -26.61 -9.66 2.65
C LEU A 244 -27.46 -10.35 1.57
N ALA A 245 -28.70 -10.73 1.92
CA ALA A 245 -29.66 -11.34 1.00
C ALA A 245 -29.96 -10.46 -0.25
N LYS A 246 -29.78 -9.15 -0.13
CA LYS A 246 -29.63 -8.22 -1.26
C LYS A 246 -28.46 -7.28 -0.99
N PRO A 247 -27.35 -7.37 -1.74
CA PRO A 247 -26.21 -6.46 -1.63
C PRO A 247 -26.56 -4.98 -1.89
N ILE A 248 -25.70 -4.09 -1.41
CA ILE A 248 -25.71 -2.66 -1.78
C ILE A 248 -25.29 -2.48 -3.25
N GLU A 249 -25.70 -1.38 -3.86
CA GLU A 249 -25.23 -1.02 -5.20
C GLU A 249 -23.99 -0.14 -5.15
N VAL A 250 -23.03 -0.40 -6.04
CA VAL A 250 -21.74 0.31 -6.14
C VAL A 250 -21.68 0.97 -7.51
N ARG A 251 -22.15 2.22 -7.61
CA ARG A 251 -22.33 2.93 -8.91
C ARG A 251 -21.18 3.92 -9.16
N PRO A 252 -20.63 4.03 -10.38
CA PRO A 252 -19.67 5.10 -10.71
C PRO A 252 -20.24 6.47 -10.37
N PHE A 253 -19.48 7.31 -9.65
CA PHE A 253 -19.96 8.63 -9.25
C PHE A 253 -19.68 9.70 -10.32
N PHE A 254 -18.54 9.60 -10.99
CA PHE A 254 -18.19 10.41 -12.15
C PHE A 254 -18.39 9.62 -13.45
N SER A 255 -18.48 10.34 -14.57
CA SER A 255 -18.55 9.71 -15.90
C SER A 255 -17.25 8.97 -16.25
N ASP A 256 -17.33 8.00 -17.16
CA ASP A 256 -16.22 7.09 -17.43
C ASP A 256 -15.05 7.76 -18.20
N GLU A 257 -15.32 8.89 -18.86
CA GLU A 257 -14.32 9.77 -19.48
C GLU A 257 -13.42 10.44 -18.42
N LEU A 258 -13.91 10.57 -17.17
CA LEU A 258 -13.12 11.09 -16.06
C LEU A 258 -12.30 10.01 -15.34
N ARG A 259 -12.44 8.72 -15.70
CA ARG A 259 -11.62 7.63 -15.16
C ARG A 259 -10.13 7.97 -15.32
N PHE A 260 -9.33 7.66 -14.31
CA PHE A 260 -7.89 7.82 -14.37
C PHE A 260 -7.26 6.63 -15.09
N PRO A 261 -6.27 6.85 -15.98
CA PRO A 261 -5.61 5.76 -16.67
C PRO A 261 -4.78 4.95 -15.67
N HIS A 262 -5.29 3.79 -15.25
CA HIS A 262 -4.53 2.84 -14.45
C HIS A 262 -3.36 2.31 -15.28
N ALA A 263 -2.14 2.59 -14.82
CA ALA A 263 -0.95 1.97 -15.37
C ALA A 263 -0.89 0.51 -14.91
N PHE A 264 -1.47 -0.38 -15.72
CA PHE A 264 -1.02 -1.76 -15.75
C PHE A 264 0.47 -1.78 -16.06
N VAL A 265 1.23 -2.57 -15.29
CA VAL A 265 2.67 -2.78 -15.47
C VAL A 265 2.93 -3.19 -16.93
N GLN A 266 3.54 -2.31 -17.73
CA GLN A 266 3.81 -2.55 -19.15
C GLN A 266 5.20 -3.18 -19.35
N LYS A 267 6.10 -2.97 -18.39
CA LYS A 267 7.48 -3.47 -18.36
C LYS A 267 7.85 -3.92 -16.95
N PRO A 268 8.76 -4.90 -16.79
CA PRO A 268 9.34 -5.24 -15.49
C PRO A 268 9.93 -3.99 -14.81
N GLY A 269 9.47 -3.70 -13.60
CA GLY A 269 9.86 -2.52 -12.82
C GLY A 269 8.99 -1.26 -12.99
N ASP A 270 7.92 -1.27 -13.80
CA ASP A 270 6.90 -0.22 -13.70
C ASP A 270 6.19 -0.30 -12.34
N VAL A 271 6.09 0.84 -11.63
CA VAL A 271 5.37 0.90 -10.34
C VAL A 271 3.87 0.97 -10.60
N ARG A 272 3.12 -0.08 -10.22
CA ARG A 272 1.65 -0.01 -10.17
C ARG A 272 1.26 1.16 -9.28
N SER A 273 0.53 2.12 -9.83
CA SER A 273 0.07 3.32 -9.11
C SER A 273 -1.38 3.61 -9.47
N GLY A 274 -2.08 4.31 -8.58
CA GLY A 274 -3.52 4.52 -8.71
C GLY A 274 -4.07 5.61 -7.79
N LEU A 275 -5.40 5.63 -7.65
CA LEU A 275 -6.09 6.53 -6.73
C LEU A 275 -5.96 6.06 -5.29
N VAL A 276 -5.67 6.99 -4.37
CA VAL A 276 -5.50 6.66 -2.96
C VAL A 276 -6.43 7.43 -2.02
N TRP A 277 -6.95 8.60 -2.41
CA TRP A 277 -7.80 9.41 -1.52
C TRP A 277 -8.85 10.20 -2.32
N PHE A 278 -10.01 10.40 -1.71
CA PHE A 278 -11.12 11.19 -2.23
C PHE A 278 -11.83 11.93 -1.09
N GLY A 279 -12.29 13.15 -1.36
CA GLY A 279 -13.11 13.91 -0.41
C GLY A 279 -13.70 15.17 -1.04
N GLN A 280 -14.82 15.63 -0.51
CA GLN A 280 -15.48 16.86 -0.96
C GLN A 280 -14.65 18.11 -0.62
N LEU A 281 -14.67 19.11 -1.51
CA LEU A 281 -14.07 20.42 -1.26
C LEU A 281 -14.96 21.18 -0.26
N PRO A 282 -14.47 21.55 0.95
CA PRO A 282 -15.32 22.02 2.04
C PRO A 282 -16.18 23.24 1.65
N GLY A 283 -17.49 23.11 1.85
CA GLY A 283 -18.51 24.10 1.52
C GLY A 283 -18.89 24.19 0.03
N VAL A 284 -18.48 23.25 -0.82
CA VAL A 284 -18.77 23.24 -2.26
C VAL A 284 -19.41 21.90 -2.67
N SER A 285 -20.74 21.87 -2.71
CA SER A 285 -21.54 20.64 -2.75
C SER A 285 -21.33 19.74 -3.97
N ASN A 286 -20.78 20.25 -5.08
CA ASN A 286 -20.52 19.50 -6.30
C ASN A 286 -19.03 19.32 -6.63
N ALA A 287 -18.11 19.82 -5.81
CA ALA A 287 -16.67 19.80 -6.06
C ALA A 287 -15.93 18.86 -5.10
N PHE A 288 -14.98 18.09 -5.63
CA PHE A 288 -14.27 17.05 -4.89
C PHE A 288 -12.80 17.01 -5.31
N LEU A 289 -11.90 16.68 -4.40
CA LEU A 289 -10.51 16.38 -4.74
C LEU A 289 -10.26 14.88 -4.79
N VAL A 290 -9.46 14.46 -5.77
CA VAL A 290 -8.95 13.09 -5.96
C VAL A 290 -7.42 13.13 -5.93
N VAL A 291 -6.81 12.22 -5.17
CA VAL A 291 -5.34 12.08 -5.06
C VAL A 291 -4.88 10.83 -5.80
N HIS A 292 -3.95 11.00 -6.73
CA HIS A 292 -3.22 9.92 -7.39
C HIS A 292 -1.83 9.76 -6.74
N GLN A 293 -1.42 8.52 -6.48
CA GLN A 293 -0.19 8.15 -5.76
C GLN A 293 1.08 8.79 -6.34
N THR A 294 1.10 9.07 -7.66
CA THR A 294 2.18 9.75 -8.38
C THR A 294 2.35 11.24 -8.05
N GLY A 295 1.61 11.79 -7.08
CA GLY A 295 1.77 13.17 -6.62
C GLY A 295 0.86 14.19 -7.30
N LYS A 296 -0.17 13.74 -8.03
CA LYS A 296 -1.13 14.62 -8.70
C LYS A 296 -2.47 14.64 -7.97
N ILE A 297 -2.93 15.84 -7.66
CA ILE A 297 -4.22 16.11 -7.02
C ILE A 297 -5.11 16.77 -8.08
N TRP A 298 -6.31 16.23 -8.26
CA TRP A 298 -7.25 16.65 -9.29
C TRP A 298 -8.53 17.15 -8.64
N LEU A 299 -9.01 18.30 -9.10
CA LEU A 299 -10.35 18.79 -8.82
C LEU A 299 -11.30 18.15 -9.83
N LEU A 300 -12.30 17.43 -9.31
CA LEU A 300 -13.43 16.92 -10.07
C LEU A 300 -14.68 17.71 -9.68
N GLU A 301 -15.44 18.16 -10.67
CA GLU A 301 -16.75 18.78 -10.42
C GLU A 301 -17.86 17.96 -11.07
N LYS A 302 -18.85 17.60 -10.26
CA LYS A 302 -20.07 16.95 -10.73
C LYS A 302 -20.96 17.99 -11.41
N GLY A 303 -21.33 17.75 -12.66
CA GLY A 303 -22.23 18.61 -13.42
C GLY A 303 -23.64 18.05 -13.55
N ALA A 304 -24.56 18.87 -14.08
CA ALA A 304 -25.92 18.44 -14.42
C ALA A 304 -25.99 17.63 -15.73
N THR A 305 -25.01 17.82 -16.63
CA THR A 305 -24.91 17.14 -17.93
C THR A 305 -23.57 16.44 -18.10
N ASN A 306 -22.47 17.18 -17.91
CA ASN A 306 -21.10 16.70 -18.03
C ASN A 306 -20.32 17.01 -16.76
N ASP A 307 -19.45 16.10 -16.32
CA ASP A 307 -18.51 16.35 -15.22
C ASP A 307 -17.23 17.03 -15.73
N SER A 308 -16.50 17.71 -14.84
CA SER A 308 -15.20 18.34 -15.15
C SER A 308 -14.04 17.69 -14.37
N LYS A 309 -12.82 17.78 -14.93
CA LYS A 309 -11.57 17.36 -14.30
C LYS A 309 -10.47 18.38 -14.59
N THR A 310 -9.96 19.04 -13.56
CA THR A 310 -8.85 20.01 -13.64
C THR A 310 -7.74 19.64 -12.65
N LEU A 311 -6.51 20.04 -12.95
CA LEU A 311 -5.37 19.80 -12.08
C LEU A 311 -5.41 20.78 -10.91
N PHE A 312 -5.59 20.27 -9.69
CA PHE A 312 -5.55 21.09 -8.48
C PHE A 312 -4.11 21.36 -8.04
N ALA A 313 -3.27 20.31 -7.99
CA ALA A 313 -1.86 20.42 -7.67
C ALA A 313 -1.03 19.31 -8.32
N ASP A 314 0.23 19.59 -8.61
CA ASP A 314 1.23 18.60 -9.02
C ASP A 314 2.47 18.74 -8.14
N VAL A 315 2.66 17.78 -7.24
CA VAL A 315 3.81 17.67 -6.34
C VAL A 315 4.68 16.47 -6.72
N ALA A 316 4.56 15.93 -7.95
CA ALA A 316 5.27 14.72 -8.37
C ALA A 316 6.80 14.82 -8.31
N LYS A 317 7.36 16.04 -8.26
CA LYS A 317 8.79 16.32 -8.09
C LYS A 317 9.24 16.39 -6.62
N ASP A 318 8.30 16.56 -5.70
CA ASP A 318 8.54 16.77 -4.26
C ASP A 318 8.39 15.46 -3.46
N ILE A 319 8.12 14.33 -4.13
CA ILE A 319 7.80 13.04 -3.51
C ILE A 319 8.71 11.91 -4.01
N PHE A 320 8.83 10.86 -3.20
CA PHE A 320 9.43 9.59 -3.60
C PHE A 320 8.33 8.58 -3.94
N ASN A 321 8.33 8.04 -5.17
CA ASN A 321 7.31 7.11 -5.69
C ASN A 321 7.88 5.97 -6.56
N GLU A 322 9.20 5.73 -6.52
CA GLU A 322 9.92 4.86 -7.47
C GLU A 322 9.73 3.35 -7.28
N ARG A 323 9.09 2.91 -6.18
CA ARG A 323 8.92 1.49 -5.82
C ARG A 323 8.00 1.32 -4.61
N GLY A 324 7.39 0.13 -4.47
CA GLY A 324 6.51 -0.21 -3.35
C GLY A 324 5.25 0.66 -3.25
N PRO A 325 4.56 0.70 -2.10
CA PRO A 325 3.36 1.52 -1.88
C PRO A 325 3.68 3.01 -1.63
N ASN A 326 4.82 3.52 -2.10
CA ASN A 326 5.28 4.88 -1.83
C ASN A 326 4.62 5.91 -2.76
N GLY A 327 4.57 7.16 -2.31
CA GLY A 327 4.16 8.31 -3.11
C GLY A 327 3.44 9.35 -2.26
N LEU A 328 2.42 9.97 -2.85
CA LEU A 328 1.47 10.82 -2.13
C LEU A 328 0.30 9.96 -1.64
N LEU A 329 0.13 9.80 -0.32
CA LEU A 329 -0.74 8.77 0.28
C LEU A 329 -1.98 9.28 1.02
N GLY A 330 -1.96 10.54 1.47
CA GLY A 330 -3.06 11.12 2.24
C GLY A 330 -3.17 12.63 2.10
N LEU A 331 -4.41 13.14 2.21
CA LEU A 331 -4.74 14.56 2.22
C LEU A 331 -5.69 14.84 3.39
N ALA A 332 -5.50 15.99 4.05
CA ALA A 332 -6.46 16.52 5.01
C ALA A 332 -6.69 18.02 4.76
N PHE A 333 -7.94 18.46 4.66
CA PHE A 333 -8.26 19.89 4.73
C PHE A 333 -8.20 20.37 6.17
N HIS A 334 -7.73 21.60 6.42
CA HIS A 334 -7.89 22.22 7.74
C HIS A 334 -9.39 22.38 8.07
N PRO A 335 -9.84 22.27 9.33
CA PRO A 335 -11.24 22.51 9.70
C PRO A 335 -11.75 23.90 9.28
N LYS A 336 -10.85 24.88 9.20
CA LYS A 336 -11.10 26.25 8.69
C LYS A 336 -10.64 26.49 7.25
N PHE A 337 -10.59 25.45 6.40
CA PHE A 337 -10.06 25.54 5.02
C PHE A 337 -10.63 26.70 4.21
N ARG A 338 -11.93 26.97 4.33
CA ARG A 338 -12.62 28.07 3.63
C ARG A 338 -12.12 29.47 4.02
N GLU A 339 -11.53 29.61 5.20
CA GLU A 339 -10.96 30.86 5.73
C GLU A 339 -9.46 30.94 5.46
N ASN A 340 -8.71 29.93 5.91
CA ASN A 340 -7.24 29.97 5.94
C ASN A 340 -6.57 29.33 4.73
N ARG A 341 -7.35 28.62 3.89
CA ARG A 341 -6.92 27.89 2.67
C ARG A 341 -5.92 26.76 2.90
N LYS A 342 -5.68 26.37 4.16
CA LYS A 342 -4.67 25.37 4.53
C LYS A 342 -5.14 23.94 4.24
N TYR A 343 -4.29 23.16 3.59
CA TYR A 343 -4.46 21.71 3.46
C TYR A 343 -3.13 21.00 3.69
N TYR A 344 -3.18 19.73 4.07
CA TYR A 344 -2.04 18.95 4.49
C TYR A 344 -1.90 17.71 3.62
N LEU A 345 -0.65 17.33 3.33
CA LEU A 345 -0.33 16.15 2.54
C LEU A 345 0.60 15.24 3.33
N LYS A 346 0.35 13.93 3.27
CA LYS A 346 1.27 12.88 3.74
C LYS A 346 1.87 12.16 2.53
N HIS A 347 3.19 12.14 2.45
CA HIS A 347 3.94 11.50 1.37
C HIS A 347 5.31 11.00 1.84
N GLN A 348 5.98 10.18 1.04
CA GLN A 348 7.41 9.91 1.20
C GLN A 348 8.28 10.90 0.43
N VAL A 349 9.52 11.05 0.87
CA VAL A 349 10.65 11.70 0.18
C VAL A 349 11.88 10.80 0.32
N PHE A 350 12.92 11.05 -0.49
CA PHE A 350 14.22 10.40 -0.34
C PHE A 350 15.24 11.43 0.13
N GLU A 351 15.76 11.27 1.35
CA GLU A 351 16.68 12.20 2.01
C GLU A 351 17.80 11.41 2.67
N GLU A 352 19.04 11.92 2.64
CA GLU A 352 20.17 11.32 3.39
C GLU A 352 20.42 9.82 3.05
N GLY A 353 20.08 9.39 1.82
CA GLY A 353 20.21 8.01 1.37
C GLY A 353 19.10 7.05 1.82
N ARG A 354 18.01 7.56 2.40
CA ARG A 354 16.90 6.78 2.98
C ARG A 354 15.52 7.32 2.61
N ILE A 355 14.50 6.45 2.70
CA ILE A 355 13.10 6.86 2.57
C ILE A 355 12.67 7.54 3.88
N VAL A 356 12.00 8.67 3.76
CA VAL A 356 11.48 9.47 4.88
C VAL A 356 10.01 9.76 4.63
N THR A 357 9.15 9.36 5.57
CA THR A 357 7.73 9.71 5.55
C THR A 357 7.55 11.09 6.18
N THR A 358 6.82 11.98 5.52
CA THR A 358 6.66 13.39 5.93
C THR A 358 5.21 13.86 5.84
N VAL A 359 4.86 14.83 6.68
CA VAL A 359 3.62 15.61 6.59
C VAL A 359 3.97 17.08 6.34
N VAL A 360 3.31 17.67 5.36
CA VAL A 360 3.52 19.07 4.93
C VAL A 360 2.21 19.85 4.93
N GLU A 361 2.29 21.14 5.29
CA GLU A 361 1.25 22.15 5.12
C GLU A 361 1.42 22.84 3.76
N ARG A 362 0.32 22.96 3.01
CA ARG A 362 0.18 23.70 1.75
C ARG A 362 -1.05 24.61 1.80
N LYS A 363 -1.22 25.45 0.77
CA LYS A 363 -2.27 26.47 0.73
C LYS A 363 -2.94 26.53 -0.64
N ALA A 364 -4.26 26.45 -0.68
CA ALA A 364 -5.03 26.60 -1.91
C ALA A 364 -5.03 28.05 -2.43
N SER A 365 -5.35 28.22 -3.71
CA SER A 365 -5.65 29.48 -4.39
C SER A 365 -6.79 30.27 -3.70
N PRO A 366 -6.93 31.58 -3.92
CA PRO A 366 -8.01 32.38 -3.32
C PRO A 366 -9.43 31.91 -3.65
N ASP A 367 -9.64 31.26 -4.79
CA ASP A 367 -10.91 30.68 -5.26
C ASP A 367 -11.11 29.21 -4.82
N LEU A 368 -10.16 28.64 -4.07
CA LEU A 368 -10.11 27.24 -3.63
C LEU A 368 -10.05 26.19 -4.76
N ARG A 369 -9.75 26.57 -6.02
CA ARG A 369 -9.80 25.66 -7.18
C ARG A 369 -8.44 25.09 -7.61
N SER A 370 -7.33 25.57 -7.08
CA SER A 370 -6.00 25.00 -7.25
C SER A 370 -5.14 25.15 -5.99
N ASP A 371 -3.92 24.63 -6.00
CA ASP A 371 -2.86 25.06 -5.09
C ASP A 371 -2.39 26.49 -5.42
N SER A 372 -1.86 27.20 -4.42
CA SER A 372 -1.39 28.59 -4.56
C SER A 372 0.00 28.73 -5.17
N GLY A 373 0.70 27.63 -5.46
CA GLY A 373 2.11 27.62 -5.89
C GLY A 373 3.11 27.94 -4.78
N GLN A 374 2.66 28.10 -3.53
CA GLN A 374 3.53 28.39 -2.40
C GLN A 374 4.31 27.13 -1.96
N PRO A 375 5.58 27.25 -1.52
CA PRO A 375 6.36 26.13 -1.03
C PRO A 375 5.69 25.40 0.15
N SER A 376 5.80 24.07 0.16
CA SER A 376 5.36 23.21 1.27
C SER A 376 6.10 23.57 2.57
N ARG A 377 5.35 23.93 3.64
CA ARG A 377 5.91 23.99 5.01
C ARG A 377 5.92 22.59 5.60
N ARG A 378 7.09 21.99 5.80
CA ARG A 378 7.19 20.70 6.47
C ARG A 378 6.85 20.84 7.96
N LEU A 379 6.00 19.94 8.47
CA LEU A 379 5.62 19.91 9.87
C LEU A 379 6.36 18.79 10.62
N TRP A 380 6.16 17.54 10.19
CA TRP A 380 6.67 16.34 10.86
C TRP A 380 7.32 15.39 9.84
N LYS A 381 8.36 14.66 10.24
CA LYS A 381 9.01 13.61 9.43
C LYS A 381 9.54 12.47 10.30
N VAL A 382 9.53 11.25 9.77
CA VAL A 382 10.20 10.06 10.34
C VAL A 382 10.92 9.29 9.22
N GLY A 383 12.09 8.73 9.51
CA GLY A 383 12.77 7.80 8.59
C GLY A 383 12.07 6.44 8.58
N SER A 384 11.82 5.88 7.40
CA SER A 384 11.28 4.53 7.25
C SER A 384 12.42 3.51 7.23
N VAL A 385 12.20 2.32 7.82
CA VAL A 385 13.20 1.24 7.85
C VAL A 385 13.21 0.43 6.55
N THR A 386 12.04 0.06 6.04
CA THR A 386 11.86 -0.44 4.67
C THR A 386 11.12 0.59 3.81
N GLN A 387 10.81 0.21 2.56
CA GLN A 387 9.95 0.97 1.65
C GLN A 387 8.44 0.71 1.86
N ASP A 388 8.09 -0.16 2.81
CA ASP A 388 6.73 -0.64 3.06
C ASP A 388 6.17 -0.08 4.40
N HIS A 389 4.97 -0.52 4.77
CA HIS A 389 4.23 -0.20 6.01
C HIS A 389 4.41 1.25 6.51
N SER A 390 4.10 2.24 5.66
CA SER A 390 4.23 3.65 6.03
C SER A 390 2.96 4.25 6.61
N GLY A 391 1.82 3.57 6.51
CA GLY A 391 0.47 4.07 6.78
C GLY A 391 0.00 5.07 5.72
N GLY A 392 -1.28 5.11 5.42
CA GLY A 392 -1.81 6.02 4.40
C GLY A 392 -2.33 7.35 4.95
N CYS A 393 -2.90 7.35 6.16
CA CYS A 393 -3.92 8.34 6.52
C CYS A 393 -3.42 9.54 7.35
N ILE A 394 -4.02 10.70 7.06
CA ILE A 394 -4.03 11.90 7.91
C ILE A 394 -5.45 12.47 7.92
N GLY A 395 -5.83 13.12 9.01
CA GLY A 395 -7.17 13.69 9.18
C GLY A 395 -7.31 14.44 10.49
N PHE A 396 -8.21 15.42 10.55
CA PHE A 396 -8.47 16.16 11.78
C PHE A 396 -9.45 15.42 12.68
N GLY A 397 -9.18 15.44 13.98
CA GLY A 397 -10.13 14.97 14.98
C GLY A 397 -11.23 16.00 15.28
N PRO A 398 -12.31 15.59 15.98
CA PRO A 398 -13.35 16.50 16.46
C PRO A 398 -12.83 17.50 17.52
N ASP A 399 -11.61 17.30 17.99
CA ASP A 399 -10.84 18.17 18.89
C ASP A 399 -10.02 19.25 18.15
N GLY A 400 -10.01 19.25 16.81
CA GLY A 400 -9.29 20.22 15.98
C GLY A 400 -7.81 19.92 15.75
N PHE A 401 -7.27 18.81 16.27
CA PHE A 401 -5.86 18.44 16.07
C PHE A 401 -5.67 17.52 14.85
N LEU A 402 -4.49 17.55 14.24
CA LEU A 402 -4.16 16.68 13.09
C LEU A 402 -3.66 15.33 13.59
N TYR A 403 -4.37 14.27 13.22
CA TYR A 403 -3.99 12.88 13.47
C TYR A 403 -3.21 12.33 12.27
N ILE A 404 -2.21 11.51 12.54
CA ILE A 404 -1.33 10.87 11.54
C ILE A 404 -1.22 9.39 11.87
N ALA A 405 -1.56 8.51 10.93
CA ALA A 405 -1.33 7.08 11.06
C ALA A 405 0.04 6.71 10.47
N MET A 406 0.84 5.91 11.19
CA MET A 406 2.18 5.51 10.78
C MET A 406 2.40 4.02 11.09
N GLY A 407 2.70 3.22 10.06
CA GLY A 407 3.04 1.80 10.23
C GLY A 407 4.43 1.57 10.83
N ASP A 408 4.76 0.31 11.08
CA ASP A 408 6.05 -0.12 11.66
C ASP A 408 7.24 0.04 10.69
N THR A 409 6.97 0.27 9.40
CA THR A 409 7.90 0.25 8.26
C THR A 409 8.73 -1.03 8.13
N GLY A 410 8.30 -2.12 8.73
CA GLY A 410 8.95 -3.42 8.75
C GLY A 410 10.34 -3.44 9.43
N PRO A 411 11.15 -4.48 9.19
CA PRO A 411 10.86 -5.67 8.37
C PRO A 411 9.71 -6.55 8.89
N GLN A 412 9.35 -7.59 8.13
CA GLN A 412 8.29 -8.52 8.52
C GLN A 412 8.56 -9.13 9.92
N GLN A 413 7.48 -9.35 10.67
CA GLN A 413 7.40 -9.65 12.12
C GLN A 413 7.74 -8.49 13.07
N ASP A 414 8.06 -7.28 12.59
CA ASP A 414 8.59 -6.17 13.40
C ASP A 414 9.73 -6.62 14.35
N PRO A 415 10.88 -7.05 13.80
CA PRO A 415 11.96 -7.63 14.58
C PRO A 415 12.72 -6.60 15.44
N GLN A 416 12.37 -5.33 15.35
CA GLN A 416 12.87 -4.26 16.23
C GLN A 416 11.87 -3.94 17.36
N GLY A 417 10.59 -4.25 17.18
CA GLY A 417 9.52 -3.96 18.14
C GLY A 417 9.01 -2.53 18.04
N HIS A 418 9.13 -1.90 16.87
CA HIS A 418 8.68 -0.54 16.58
C HIS A 418 7.26 -0.27 17.07
N GLY A 419 6.31 -1.19 16.88
CA GLY A 419 4.93 -1.05 17.37
C GLY A 419 4.86 -0.80 18.88
N GLN A 420 5.72 -1.51 19.64
CA GLN A 420 5.80 -1.49 21.11
C GLN A 420 6.82 -0.48 21.69
N ASP A 421 7.76 0.01 20.88
CA ASP A 421 8.70 1.06 21.26
C ASP A 421 8.02 2.44 21.21
N LEU A 422 8.10 3.20 22.30
CA LEU A 422 7.56 4.55 22.39
C LEU A 422 8.59 5.62 22.01
N THR A 423 9.87 5.28 21.88
CA THR A 423 10.94 6.22 21.49
C THR A 423 10.97 6.52 19.98
N THR A 424 10.12 5.85 19.20
CA THR A 424 9.93 6.02 17.76
C THR A 424 8.48 6.40 17.40
N HIS A 425 8.28 7.01 16.23
CA HIS A 425 6.96 7.31 15.66
C HIS A 425 6.37 6.17 14.81
N LEU A 426 7.13 5.09 14.60
CA LEU A 426 6.74 3.92 13.80
C LEU A 426 5.74 3.03 14.56
N GLY A 427 4.71 2.51 13.88
CA GLY A 427 3.67 1.65 14.47
C GLY A 427 2.76 2.38 15.47
N LYS A 428 2.30 3.58 15.10
CA LYS A 428 1.59 4.56 15.96
C LYS A 428 0.40 5.22 15.25
N ILE A 429 -0.54 5.71 16.06
CA ILE A 429 -1.32 6.91 15.73
C ILE A 429 -0.68 8.08 16.48
N LEU A 430 -0.38 9.17 15.76
CA LEU A 430 0.15 10.43 16.28
C LEU A 430 -0.93 11.52 16.26
N ARG A 431 -0.75 12.58 17.05
CA ARG A 431 -1.67 13.73 17.17
C ARG A 431 -0.89 15.02 17.46
N ILE A 432 -1.00 16.01 16.57
CA ILE A 432 -0.23 17.27 16.63
C ILE A 432 -1.11 18.52 16.44
N ASP A 433 -0.67 19.66 16.98
CA ASP A 433 -1.26 20.99 16.78
C ASP A 433 -0.51 21.75 15.67
N VAL A 434 -1.22 22.07 14.58
CA VAL A 434 -0.68 22.72 13.38
C VAL A 434 -0.87 24.24 13.34
N GLU A 435 -1.62 24.80 14.28
CA GLU A 435 -1.87 26.25 14.39
C GLU A 435 -0.85 26.93 15.34
N HIS A 436 -0.26 26.18 16.27
CA HIS A 436 0.80 26.66 17.19
C HIS A 436 2.17 25.98 16.93
N THR A 437 3.21 26.39 17.68
CA THR A 437 4.58 25.83 17.59
C THR A 437 5.24 25.72 18.97
N ASP A 438 5.73 24.53 19.32
CA ASP A 438 6.61 24.33 20.48
C ASP A 438 8.10 24.57 20.11
N PRO A 439 9.00 24.84 21.08
CA PRO A 439 10.41 25.13 20.79
C PRO A 439 11.11 24.02 19.99
N GLY A 440 11.66 24.39 18.82
CA GLY A 440 12.34 23.46 17.91
C GLY A 440 11.42 22.63 17.01
N LEU A 441 10.09 22.77 17.13
CA LEU A 441 9.11 22.07 16.30
C LEU A 441 8.38 23.05 15.37
N ALA A 442 8.01 22.56 14.18
CA ALA A 442 7.20 23.31 13.22
C ALA A 442 5.69 23.26 13.53
N TYR A 443 5.33 22.71 14.69
CA TYR A 443 3.99 22.41 15.21
C TYR A 443 4.08 22.36 16.76
N ALA A 444 2.98 22.26 17.49
CA ALA A 444 3.00 22.09 18.95
C ALA A 444 2.45 20.71 19.38
N ILE A 445 2.82 20.27 20.59
CA ILE A 445 2.28 19.07 21.22
C ILE A 445 1.00 19.42 22.00
N PRO A 446 -0.17 18.90 21.61
CA PRO A 446 -1.40 19.11 22.36
C PRO A 446 -1.24 18.65 23.82
N ALA A 447 -1.57 19.53 24.77
CA ALA A 447 -1.48 19.23 26.21
C ALA A 447 -2.24 17.96 26.63
N GLY A 448 -3.27 17.58 25.86
CA GLY A 448 -4.01 16.34 26.04
C GLY A 448 -3.29 15.05 25.61
N ASN A 449 -2.09 15.07 25.03
CA ASN A 449 -1.43 13.85 24.54
C ASN A 449 -0.99 12.91 25.70
N PRO A 450 -1.13 11.58 25.56
CA PRO A 450 -0.87 10.61 26.64
C PRO A 450 0.59 10.49 27.07
N PHE A 451 1.54 10.78 26.18
CA PHE A 451 2.97 10.59 26.43
C PHE A 451 3.77 11.91 26.53
N ARG A 452 3.09 13.07 26.64
CA ARG A 452 3.71 14.41 26.56
C ARG A 452 4.84 14.63 27.56
N GLU A 453 4.64 14.22 28.82
CA GLU A 453 5.60 14.46 29.92
C GLU A 453 6.60 13.30 30.12
N ARG A 454 6.69 12.35 29.18
CA ARG A 454 7.54 11.15 29.30
C ARG A 454 8.82 11.27 28.48
N SER A 455 9.97 11.27 29.15
CA SER A 455 11.29 11.27 28.51
C SER A 455 11.64 9.97 27.78
N ASP A 456 10.93 8.87 28.06
CA ASP A 456 11.07 7.56 27.41
C ASP A 456 10.07 7.33 26.28
N ALA A 457 9.38 8.39 25.81
CA ALA A 457 8.36 8.31 24.78
C ALA A 457 8.37 9.54 23.85
N ARG A 458 7.80 9.39 22.66
CA ARG A 458 7.55 10.49 21.73
C ARG A 458 6.26 11.23 22.11
N PRO A 459 6.30 12.54 22.40
CA PRO A 459 5.16 13.29 22.91
C PRO A 459 4.02 13.47 21.90
N GLU A 460 4.29 13.23 20.61
CA GLU A 460 3.32 13.21 19.51
C GLU A 460 2.40 11.97 19.52
N ILE A 461 2.76 10.90 20.23
CA ILE A 461 2.00 9.64 20.21
C ILE A 461 0.62 9.82 20.86
N TRP A 462 -0.41 9.36 20.16
CA TRP A 462 -1.77 9.19 20.68
C TRP A 462 -2.04 7.74 21.10
N ALA A 463 -1.61 6.77 20.31
CA ALA A 463 -1.74 5.33 20.58
C ALA A 463 -0.61 4.54 19.88
N CYS A 464 -0.33 3.32 20.34
CA CYS A 464 0.74 2.46 19.81
C CYS A 464 0.28 1.02 19.54
N GLY A 465 1.19 0.17 19.07
CA GLY A 465 0.93 -1.24 18.81
C GLY A 465 0.16 -1.50 17.52
N PHE A 466 0.46 -0.77 16.45
CA PHE A 466 -0.10 -0.96 15.09
C PHE A 466 0.95 -1.52 14.13
N ARG A 467 0.50 -2.24 13.09
CA ARG A 467 1.38 -2.77 12.02
C ARG A 467 1.41 -1.84 10.81
N GLU A 468 0.28 -1.68 10.14
CA GLU A 468 0.07 -0.80 9.00
C GLU A 468 -1.35 -0.20 9.04
N PRO A 469 -1.57 0.86 9.84
CA PRO A 469 -2.86 1.54 9.96
C PRO A 469 -3.13 2.36 8.68
N TRP A 470 -3.81 1.76 7.71
CA TRP A 470 -3.91 2.30 6.35
C TRP A 470 -4.90 3.48 6.22
N ARG A 471 -6.16 3.29 6.66
CA ARG A 471 -7.15 4.36 6.81
C ARG A 471 -7.77 4.38 8.20
N PHE A 472 -8.04 5.58 8.67
CA PHE A 472 -8.89 5.84 9.81
C PHE A 472 -9.99 6.84 9.48
N SER A 473 -11.02 6.87 10.30
CA SER A 473 -12.04 7.93 10.31
C SER A 473 -12.54 8.16 11.72
N PHE A 474 -13.02 9.39 11.98
CA PHE A 474 -13.81 9.68 13.17
C PHE A 474 -15.29 9.54 12.80
N ASP A 475 -16.07 8.84 13.62
CA ASP A 475 -17.53 8.90 13.51
C ASP A 475 -18.02 10.28 13.95
N ALA A 476 -18.55 11.06 13.00
CA ALA A 476 -19.00 12.44 13.22
C ALA A 476 -20.10 12.59 14.30
N LEU A 477 -20.75 11.51 14.74
CA LEU A 477 -21.74 11.55 15.82
C LEU A 477 -21.17 11.19 17.22
N THR A 478 -20.18 10.30 17.31
CA THR A 478 -19.67 9.77 18.59
C THR A 478 -18.24 10.19 18.93
N GLY A 479 -17.44 10.56 17.94
CA GLY A 479 -16.01 10.82 18.10
C GLY A 479 -15.14 9.57 18.26
N ASP A 480 -15.69 8.35 18.19
CA ASP A 480 -14.88 7.12 18.16
C ASP A 480 -13.99 7.12 16.89
N LEU A 481 -12.68 6.91 17.10
CA LEU A 481 -11.66 6.83 16.05
C LEU A 481 -11.54 5.39 15.56
N TRP A 482 -12.10 5.11 14.39
CA TRP A 482 -12.05 3.80 13.74
C TRP A 482 -10.81 3.68 12.87
N VAL A 483 -10.09 2.55 12.94
CA VAL A 483 -8.88 2.28 12.15
C VAL A 483 -8.95 0.88 11.54
N GLY A 484 -8.60 0.75 10.26
CA GLY A 484 -8.22 -0.53 9.66
C GLY A 484 -6.70 -0.71 9.73
N ASP A 485 -6.24 -1.79 10.34
CA ASP A 485 -4.82 -2.13 10.48
C ASP A 485 -4.51 -3.44 9.73
N VAL A 486 -3.57 -3.37 8.78
CA VAL A 486 -3.24 -4.49 7.89
C VAL A 486 -2.32 -5.46 8.62
N GLY A 487 -2.86 -6.63 9.00
CA GLY A 487 -2.11 -7.71 9.63
C GLY A 487 -1.15 -8.42 8.67
N GLN A 488 -0.39 -9.41 9.15
CA GLN A 488 0.71 -10.00 8.39
C GLN A 488 0.35 -11.31 7.68
N ASP A 489 0.02 -12.31 8.48
CA ASP A 489 0.02 -13.72 8.07
C ASP A 489 -1.33 -14.35 8.33
N ARG A 490 -1.96 -14.01 9.46
CA ARG A 490 -3.08 -14.76 10.02
C ARG A 490 -4.41 -14.06 9.79
N VAL A 491 -4.50 -12.76 10.07
CA VAL A 491 -5.76 -12.01 10.05
C VAL A 491 -5.58 -10.56 9.60
N GLU A 492 -6.70 -9.87 9.38
CA GLU A 492 -6.82 -8.43 9.13
C GLU A 492 -7.72 -7.80 10.20
N GLU A 493 -7.51 -6.53 10.58
CA GLU A 493 -8.08 -5.96 11.82
C GLU A 493 -8.83 -4.64 11.66
N VAL A 494 -9.93 -4.48 12.41
CA VAL A 494 -10.70 -3.23 12.56
C VAL A 494 -10.84 -2.90 14.05
N THR A 495 -10.32 -1.73 14.44
CA THR A 495 -10.21 -1.31 15.85
C THR A 495 -10.81 0.09 16.11
N ILE A 496 -11.15 0.36 17.37
CA ILE A 496 -11.53 1.69 17.87
C ILE A 496 -10.47 2.14 18.86
N VAL A 497 -9.71 3.17 18.48
CA VAL A 497 -8.49 3.65 19.13
C VAL A 497 -8.80 4.77 20.12
N ARG A 498 -8.28 4.68 21.35
CA ARG A 498 -8.41 5.73 22.37
C ARG A 498 -7.06 6.15 22.94
N ARG A 499 -7.10 7.24 23.71
CA ARG A 499 -5.94 7.92 24.30
C ARG A 499 -5.03 6.96 25.08
N GLY A 500 -3.81 6.75 24.58
CA GLY A 500 -2.74 6.03 25.27
C GLY A 500 -2.85 4.50 25.17
N GLU A 501 -3.75 3.98 24.32
CA GLU A 501 -3.92 2.55 24.15
C GLU A 501 -2.81 1.90 23.32
N ASN A 502 -2.59 0.62 23.57
CA ASN A 502 -1.64 -0.24 22.89
C ASN A 502 -2.41 -1.37 22.20
N HIS A 503 -2.47 -1.36 20.87
CA HIS A 503 -3.29 -2.29 20.09
C HIS A 503 -2.61 -3.65 19.79
N GLY A 504 -1.42 -3.87 20.36
CA GLY A 504 -0.86 -5.20 20.51
C GLY A 504 0.19 -5.62 19.49
N TRP A 505 0.30 -5.03 18.30
CA TRP A 505 1.35 -5.43 17.35
C TRP A 505 2.77 -5.14 17.92
N ASN A 506 3.74 -6.05 17.89
CA ASN A 506 3.75 -7.43 17.35
C ASN A 506 3.57 -8.53 18.42
N VAL A 507 3.06 -8.20 19.60
CA VAL A 507 2.72 -9.17 20.65
C VAL A 507 1.47 -9.97 20.29
N TYR A 508 0.51 -9.34 19.62
CA TYR A 508 -0.73 -9.92 19.11
C TYR A 508 -0.91 -9.60 17.61
N GLU A 509 -1.72 -10.41 16.94
CA GLU A 509 -2.30 -10.15 15.62
C GLU A 509 -3.75 -10.64 15.71
N GLY A 510 -4.71 -9.73 15.67
CA GLY A 510 -6.10 -9.96 16.04
C GLY A 510 -6.26 -10.30 17.52
N PHE A 511 -7.00 -11.38 17.79
CA PHE A 511 -7.24 -11.87 19.15
C PHE A 511 -6.15 -12.84 19.65
N GLU A 512 -5.14 -13.13 18.83
CA GLU A 512 -4.25 -14.29 18.99
C GLU A 512 -2.80 -13.85 19.25
N PRO A 513 -2.08 -14.44 20.23
CA PRO A 513 -0.66 -14.15 20.45
C PRO A 513 0.16 -14.35 19.18
N PHE A 514 1.05 -13.40 18.86
CA PHE A 514 1.95 -13.44 17.71
C PHE A 514 3.39 -13.65 18.17
N SER A 515 3.91 -12.80 19.06
CA SER A 515 5.27 -12.91 19.59
C SER A 515 5.33 -12.61 21.09
N ASN A 516 6.18 -13.33 21.83
CA ASN A 516 6.51 -12.96 23.21
C ASN A 516 7.74 -12.02 23.29
N ARG A 517 8.44 -11.73 22.17
CA ARG A 517 9.71 -10.96 22.16
C ARG A 517 9.60 -9.56 22.77
N TYR A 518 8.49 -8.87 22.53
CA TYR A 518 8.22 -7.52 23.04
C TYR A 518 7.07 -7.47 24.05
N ARG A 519 6.65 -8.64 24.54
CA ARG A 519 5.59 -8.76 25.55
C ARG A 519 6.12 -8.32 26.90
N LYS A 520 5.41 -7.39 27.54
CA LYS A 520 5.75 -6.85 28.86
C LYS A 520 4.67 -7.25 29.86
N GLU A 521 5.07 -7.67 31.05
CA GLU A 521 4.14 -7.96 32.13
C GLU A 521 3.44 -6.66 32.61
N GLY A 522 2.19 -6.77 33.07
CA GLY A 522 1.39 -5.61 33.49
C GLY A 522 0.91 -4.67 32.38
N VAL A 523 1.41 -4.81 31.14
CA VAL A 523 0.93 -4.00 30.00
C VAL A 523 -0.42 -4.51 29.51
N ALA A 524 -1.40 -3.60 29.44
CA ALA A 524 -2.70 -3.84 28.83
C ALA A 524 -2.59 -3.73 27.30
N TYR A 525 -3.07 -4.77 26.60
CA TYR A 525 -3.18 -4.83 25.15
C TYR A 525 -4.66 -4.79 24.76
N VAL A 526 -5.03 -3.88 23.86
CA VAL A 526 -6.42 -3.57 23.49
C VAL A 526 -6.76 -4.26 22.17
N PRO A 527 -7.57 -5.34 22.19
CA PRO A 527 -7.89 -6.10 20.98
C PRO A 527 -8.75 -5.28 20.01
N PRO A 528 -8.80 -5.69 18.72
CA PRO A 528 -9.70 -5.08 17.75
C PRO A 528 -11.17 -5.32 18.09
N VAL A 529 -12.06 -4.52 17.48
CA VAL A 529 -13.51 -4.74 17.50
C VAL A 529 -13.87 -5.95 16.63
N PHE A 530 -13.15 -6.13 15.53
CA PHE A 530 -13.37 -7.17 14.54
C PHE A 530 -12.05 -7.60 13.90
N ALA A 531 -11.88 -8.90 13.66
CA ALA A 531 -10.78 -9.43 12.87
C ALA A 531 -11.29 -10.53 11.93
N TYR A 532 -10.68 -10.65 10.74
CA TYR A 532 -11.09 -11.66 9.75
C TYR A 532 -9.91 -12.48 9.19
N ARG A 533 -10.21 -13.75 8.90
CA ARG A 533 -9.27 -14.77 8.37
C ARG A 533 -9.01 -14.55 6.88
N ARG A 534 -7.88 -15.05 6.37
CA ARG A 534 -7.40 -14.72 5.01
C ARG A 534 -8.36 -15.12 3.88
N LYS A 535 -9.23 -16.12 4.08
CA LYS A 535 -10.31 -16.48 3.13
C LYS A 535 -11.31 -15.34 2.83
N TYR A 536 -11.33 -14.28 3.63
CA TYR A 536 -12.15 -13.09 3.43
C TYR A 536 -11.41 -11.87 2.88
N GLY A 537 -10.07 -11.89 2.83
CA GLY A 537 -9.26 -10.75 2.38
C GLY A 537 -7.84 -10.78 2.93
N SER A 538 -7.01 -9.85 2.49
CA SER A 538 -5.58 -9.83 2.81
C SER A 538 -4.97 -8.44 3.01
N SER A 539 -5.77 -7.37 3.01
CA SER A 539 -5.35 -5.99 3.22
C SER A 539 -6.57 -5.13 3.50
N VAL A 540 -6.91 -4.95 4.78
CA VAL A 540 -8.05 -4.13 5.20
C VAL A 540 -7.83 -2.66 4.84
N THR A 541 -8.76 -2.09 4.08
CA THR A 541 -8.68 -0.68 3.69
C THR A 541 -9.00 0.24 4.86
N GLY A 542 -9.83 -0.21 5.82
CA GLY A 542 -10.57 0.68 6.72
C GLY A 542 -11.80 1.29 6.03
N GLY A 543 -12.41 2.31 6.64
CA GLY A 543 -13.66 2.89 6.17
C GLY A 543 -14.32 3.89 7.14
N TYR A 544 -15.64 4.08 7.03
CA TYR A 544 -16.42 5.14 7.69
C TYR A 544 -17.74 4.61 8.27
N VAL A 545 -18.22 5.23 9.36
CA VAL A 545 -19.59 5.03 9.84
C VAL A 545 -20.57 5.77 8.93
N TYR A 546 -21.60 5.08 8.41
CA TYR A 546 -22.58 5.72 7.54
C TYR A 546 -23.52 6.65 8.32
N ARG A 547 -23.64 7.90 7.83
CA ARG A 547 -24.43 8.97 8.48
C ARG A 547 -25.35 9.74 7.51
N GLY A 548 -25.50 9.30 6.26
CA GLY A 548 -26.26 9.99 5.21
C GLY A 548 -27.76 10.15 5.49
N ASP A 549 -28.49 9.04 5.63
CA ASP A 549 -29.92 9.05 5.95
C ASP A 549 -30.23 8.32 7.27
N LYS A 550 -30.81 9.04 8.24
CA LYS A 550 -31.25 8.51 9.54
C LYS A 550 -32.37 7.46 9.44
N ARG A 551 -33.02 7.33 8.28
CA ARG A 551 -34.06 6.33 7.99
C ARG A 551 -33.49 5.04 7.39
N SER A 552 -32.21 5.05 6.97
CA SER A 552 -31.53 3.87 6.45
C SER A 552 -31.16 2.93 7.60
N SER A 553 -31.35 1.62 7.39
CA SER A 553 -30.86 0.57 8.31
C SER A 553 -29.33 0.56 8.44
N PHE A 554 -28.61 1.20 7.52
CA PHE A 554 -27.16 1.36 7.61
C PHE A 554 -26.72 2.52 8.51
N TYR A 555 -27.63 3.35 9.04
CA TYR A 555 -27.25 4.53 9.84
C TYR A 555 -26.55 4.12 11.15
N GLY A 556 -25.25 4.40 11.27
CA GLY A 556 -24.43 3.94 12.40
C GLY A 556 -23.69 2.62 12.17
N VAL A 557 -23.85 1.97 11.02
CA VAL A 557 -23.03 0.82 10.62
C VAL A 557 -21.66 1.33 10.15
N TYR A 558 -20.58 0.70 10.61
CA TYR A 558 -19.23 0.94 10.09
C TYR A 558 -19.05 0.20 8.78
N ILE A 559 -18.88 0.95 7.68
CA ILE A 559 -18.71 0.46 6.32
C ILE A 559 -17.23 0.50 5.96
N PHE A 560 -16.66 -0.64 5.61
CA PHE A 560 -15.25 -0.79 5.26
C PHE A 560 -15.06 -1.80 4.12
N GLY A 561 -13.82 -1.99 3.68
CA GLY A 561 -13.49 -2.93 2.62
C GLY A 561 -12.11 -3.56 2.78
N ASP A 562 -11.82 -4.48 1.88
CA ASP A 562 -10.53 -5.14 1.71
C ASP A 562 -10.00 -4.89 0.29
N TYR A 563 -8.74 -4.45 0.19
CA TYR A 563 -8.11 -4.06 -1.07
C TYR A 563 -8.06 -5.22 -2.06
N THR A 564 -7.58 -6.39 -1.61
CA THR A 564 -7.27 -7.55 -2.47
C THR A 564 -8.53 -8.26 -2.96
N SER A 565 -9.39 -8.69 -2.04
CA SER A 565 -10.63 -9.44 -2.34
C SER A 565 -11.72 -8.57 -2.97
N ARG A 566 -11.64 -7.24 -2.78
CA ARG A 566 -12.65 -6.25 -3.16
C ARG A 566 -14.00 -6.43 -2.44
N ARG A 567 -14.07 -7.23 -1.37
CA ARG A 567 -15.28 -7.38 -0.55
C ARG A 567 -15.53 -6.09 0.24
N ILE A 568 -16.80 -5.69 0.32
CA ILE A 568 -17.27 -4.55 1.12
C ILE A 568 -18.05 -5.13 2.31
N PHE A 569 -17.73 -4.66 3.51
CA PHE A 569 -18.30 -5.14 4.77
C PHE A 569 -19.01 -4.01 5.52
N GLY A 570 -19.99 -4.40 6.33
CA GLY A 570 -20.66 -3.54 7.30
C GLY A 570 -20.68 -4.22 8.66
N LEU A 571 -20.38 -3.50 9.74
CA LEU A 571 -20.50 -4.02 11.10
C LEU A 571 -21.11 -3.03 12.10
N THR A 572 -21.66 -3.56 13.19
CA THR A 572 -22.10 -2.81 14.38
C THR A 572 -21.42 -3.34 15.63
N GLN A 573 -21.19 -2.45 16.60
CA GLN A 573 -20.50 -2.76 17.87
C GLN A 573 -21.26 -2.22 19.08
N ARG A 574 -21.01 -2.82 20.24
CA ARG A 574 -21.43 -2.30 21.55
C ARG A 574 -20.25 -2.41 22.50
N ASN A 575 -19.85 -1.30 23.12
CA ASN A 575 -18.70 -1.23 24.05
C ASN A 575 -17.39 -1.82 23.46
N ARG A 576 -17.15 -1.61 22.16
CA ARG A 576 -16.05 -2.18 21.35
C ARG A 576 -16.07 -3.71 21.17
N SER A 577 -17.16 -4.39 21.52
CA SER A 577 -17.42 -5.77 21.11
C SER A 577 -18.30 -5.81 19.86
N LEU A 578 -17.97 -6.69 18.90
CA LEU A 578 -18.81 -6.94 17.73
C LEU A 578 -20.25 -7.33 18.14
N GLN A 579 -21.25 -6.88 17.38
CA GLN A 579 -22.64 -7.33 17.50
C GLN A 579 -23.08 -8.06 16.23
N THR A 580 -22.90 -7.40 15.08
CA THR A 580 -23.29 -7.88 13.76
C THR A 580 -22.16 -7.56 12.77
N VAL A 581 -21.83 -8.50 11.87
CA VAL A 581 -21.05 -8.23 10.66
C VAL A 581 -21.75 -8.85 9.46
N ARG A 582 -21.69 -8.17 8.32
CA ARG A 582 -22.14 -8.65 7.01
C ARG A 582 -21.11 -8.29 5.96
N GLN A 583 -20.96 -9.15 4.95
CA GLN A 583 -20.52 -8.69 3.65
C GLN A 583 -21.72 -8.05 2.95
N ILE A 584 -21.59 -6.77 2.61
CA ILE A 584 -22.69 -5.97 2.07
C ILE A 584 -22.60 -5.82 0.55
N GLY A 585 -21.46 -6.11 -0.06
CA GLY A 585 -21.28 -6.09 -1.52
C GLY A 585 -19.85 -6.37 -1.96
N MET A 586 -19.56 -6.10 -3.23
CA MET A 586 -18.20 -6.14 -3.79
C MET A 586 -17.92 -4.91 -4.63
N SER A 587 -16.70 -4.42 -4.59
CA SER A 587 -16.20 -3.36 -5.46
C SER A 587 -15.78 -3.92 -6.82
N PRO A 588 -16.03 -3.20 -7.94
CA PRO A 588 -15.43 -3.52 -9.23
C PRO A 588 -13.89 -3.45 -9.23
N GLN A 589 -13.31 -2.57 -8.39
CA GLN A 589 -11.89 -2.17 -8.37
C GLN A 589 -11.23 -2.50 -7.02
N ASN A 590 -9.89 -2.61 -6.97
CA ASN A 590 -9.16 -2.76 -5.70
C ASN A 590 -9.47 -1.56 -4.78
N ILE A 591 -9.84 -1.83 -3.51
CA ILE A 591 -10.36 -0.79 -2.60
C ILE A 591 -9.21 -0.05 -1.92
N ALA A 592 -8.82 1.10 -2.46
CA ALA A 592 -7.67 1.88 -1.96
C ALA A 592 -8.03 2.83 -0.80
N SER A 593 -9.26 3.33 -0.78
CA SER A 593 -9.80 4.16 0.31
C SER A 593 -11.31 4.25 0.23
N PHE A 594 -11.90 4.90 1.23
CA PHE A 594 -13.23 5.49 1.15
C PHE A 594 -13.10 7.03 1.31
N GLY A 595 -14.22 7.73 1.20
CA GLY A 595 -14.39 9.15 1.54
C GLY A 595 -15.88 9.49 1.72
N THR A 596 -16.18 10.69 2.20
CA THR A 596 -17.56 11.16 2.44
C THR A 596 -17.85 12.54 1.87
N ASP A 597 -19.13 12.86 1.66
CA ASP A 597 -19.60 14.24 1.47
C ASP A 597 -20.15 14.86 2.77
N GLU A 598 -20.46 16.15 2.75
CA GLU A 598 -21.03 16.91 3.87
C GLU A 598 -22.44 16.46 4.29
N ARG A 599 -23.09 15.57 3.52
CA ARG A 599 -24.36 14.93 3.91
C ARG A 599 -24.14 13.63 4.68
N GLY A 600 -22.94 13.06 4.66
CA GLY A 600 -22.62 11.76 5.26
C GLY A 600 -22.78 10.56 4.31
N GLU A 601 -22.87 10.81 3.00
CA GLU A 601 -22.89 9.76 1.97
C GLU A 601 -21.48 9.20 1.76
N ILE A 602 -21.36 7.88 1.60
CA ILE A 602 -20.06 7.20 1.47
C ILE A 602 -19.71 6.92 0.00
N TYR A 603 -18.44 7.16 -0.30
CA TYR A 603 -17.81 6.93 -1.60
C TYR A 603 -16.63 5.97 -1.43
N LEU A 604 -16.44 5.09 -2.42
CA LEU A 604 -15.37 4.10 -2.51
C LEU A 604 -14.36 4.54 -3.56
N VAL A 605 -13.07 4.51 -3.22
CA VAL A 605 -11.95 4.84 -4.11
C VAL A 605 -11.39 3.56 -4.70
N GLY A 606 -11.72 3.30 -5.96
CA GLY A 606 -11.13 2.23 -6.74
C GLY A 606 -9.73 2.61 -7.21
N TYR A 607 -8.76 1.76 -6.91
CA TYR A 607 -7.34 2.01 -7.21
C TYR A 607 -7.11 2.18 -8.72
N GLU A 608 -7.82 1.39 -9.54
CA GLU A 608 -7.78 1.43 -11.01
C GLU A 608 -8.58 2.60 -11.63
N GLY A 609 -8.72 3.71 -10.90
CA GLY A 609 -9.01 5.01 -11.48
C GLY A 609 -10.46 5.50 -11.41
N MET A 610 -11.35 4.87 -10.65
CA MET A 610 -12.75 5.30 -10.53
C MET A 610 -13.18 5.50 -9.07
N VAL A 611 -14.01 6.53 -8.84
CA VAL A 611 -14.71 6.76 -7.57
C VAL A 611 -16.15 6.30 -7.72
N TYR A 612 -16.60 5.45 -6.80
CA TYR A 612 -17.96 4.90 -6.79
C TYR A 612 -18.75 5.49 -5.61
N LYS A 613 -20.03 5.79 -5.81
CA LYS A 613 -20.96 6.03 -4.70
C LYS A 613 -21.54 4.70 -4.23
N LEU A 614 -21.63 4.51 -2.92
CA LEU A 614 -22.41 3.41 -2.33
C LEU A 614 -23.89 3.83 -2.24
N ASP A 615 -24.79 3.02 -2.80
CA ASP A 615 -26.23 3.21 -2.65
C ASP A 615 -26.84 2.09 -1.78
N PHE A 616 -27.31 2.52 -0.61
CA PHE A 616 -27.92 1.68 0.41
C PHE A 616 -29.45 1.53 0.25
N SER A 617 -30.10 2.36 -0.58
CA SER A 617 -31.57 2.45 -0.68
C SER A 617 -32.24 1.15 -1.14
N GLY A 618 -31.52 0.34 -1.91
CA GLY A 618 -31.98 -0.96 -2.37
C GLY A 618 -31.82 -2.11 -1.37
N ALA A 619 -31.11 -1.91 -0.26
CA ALA A 619 -30.67 -2.97 0.66
C ALA A 619 -31.11 -2.71 2.11
N THR A 620 -31.02 -3.73 2.96
CA THR A 620 -31.26 -3.61 4.40
C THR A 620 -30.11 -4.27 5.16
N PHE A 621 -29.53 -3.56 6.12
CA PHE A 621 -28.61 -4.16 7.08
C PHE A 621 -29.40 -4.88 8.17
N ASP A 622 -29.28 -6.20 8.25
CA ASP A 622 -30.05 -7.03 9.19
C ASP A 622 -29.26 -7.28 10.49
N GLU A 623 -29.74 -6.77 11.62
CA GLU A 623 -29.13 -7.00 12.93
C GLU A 623 -29.46 -8.39 13.52
N GLN A 624 -29.33 -9.47 12.72
CA GLN A 624 -29.24 -10.81 13.32
C GLN A 624 -27.85 -10.96 13.95
N GLN A 625 -27.84 -11.18 15.27
CA GLN A 625 -26.66 -11.38 16.10
C GLN A 625 -25.67 -12.38 15.48
N ALA A 626 -24.38 -12.16 15.68
CA ALA A 626 -23.36 -13.14 15.34
C ALA A 626 -23.69 -14.52 15.94
N VAL A 627 -23.77 -15.55 15.09
CA VAL A 627 -24.21 -16.89 15.47
C VAL A 627 -23.33 -17.44 16.59
N PRO A 628 -23.89 -17.92 17.72
CA PRO A 628 -23.10 -18.54 18.78
C PRO A 628 -22.32 -19.73 18.23
N SER A 629 -20.99 -19.74 18.42
CA SER A 629 -20.14 -20.89 18.12
C SER A 629 -20.70 -22.14 18.81
N ALA A 630 -20.62 -23.31 18.15
CA ALA A 630 -21.15 -24.56 18.67
C ALA A 630 -20.76 -24.80 20.15
N ARG A 631 -21.70 -25.32 20.95
CA ARG A 631 -21.52 -25.52 22.40
C ARG A 631 -20.22 -26.26 22.68
N SER A 632 -19.41 -25.68 23.58
CA SER A 632 -18.33 -26.42 24.24
C SER A 632 -18.88 -27.72 24.82
N THR A 633 -18.35 -28.86 24.36
CA THR A 633 -18.62 -30.17 24.96
C THR A 633 -17.94 -30.19 26.32
N ALA A 634 -18.71 -29.93 27.38
CA ALA A 634 -18.19 -29.87 28.73
C ALA A 634 -17.46 -31.17 29.10
N THR A 635 -16.18 -31.06 29.44
CA THR A 635 -15.38 -32.17 29.95
C THR A 635 -16.04 -32.76 31.20
N PRO A 636 -16.26 -34.08 31.29
CA PRO A 636 -16.72 -34.71 32.52
C PRO A 636 -15.82 -34.35 33.69
N GLY A 637 -16.42 -33.97 34.82
CA GLY A 637 -15.69 -33.40 35.96
C GLY A 637 -14.67 -34.35 36.58
N ALA A 638 -13.61 -33.78 37.16
CA ALA A 638 -12.60 -34.54 37.90
C ALA A 638 -13.26 -35.31 39.05
N GLY A 639 -13.06 -36.63 39.09
CA GLY A 639 -13.65 -37.49 40.10
C GLY A 639 -13.07 -37.24 41.49
N THR A 640 -13.93 -36.91 42.46
CA THR A 640 -13.55 -36.68 43.85
C THR A 640 -13.07 -37.98 44.51
N LEU A 641 -11.77 -38.09 44.80
CA LEU A 641 -11.21 -39.22 45.55
C LEU A 641 -11.60 -39.14 47.03
N ALA A 642 -12.74 -39.74 47.37
CA ALA A 642 -13.14 -39.97 48.76
C ALA A 642 -12.21 -41.00 49.43
N GLY A 643 -11.87 -40.77 50.70
CA GLY A 643 -10.86 -41.55 51.42
C GLY A 643 -11.31 -42.96 51.84
N ARG A 644 -10.35 -43.89 51.95
CA ARG A 644 -10.52 -45.19 52.62
C ARG A 644 -10.26 -45.08 54.13
N PRO A 645 -11.13 -45.60 55.00
CA PRO A 645 -10.80 -45.84 56.40
C PRO A 645 -10.19 -47.24 56.63
N THR A 646 -9.22 -47.31 57.56
CA THR A 646 -8.89 -48.41 58.51
C THR A 646 -8.91 -49.89 58.08
N GLY A 647 -7.85 -50.67 58.38
CA GLY A 647 -7.90 -52.11 58.11
C GLY A 647 -6.82 -53.09 58.63
N LYS A 648 -6.09 -52.78 59.72
CA LYS A 648 -4.94 -53.56 60.27
C LYS A 648 -3.65 -53.54 59.44
#